data_AF-A0A7X7MPV7-F1
#
_entry.id   AF-A0A7X7MPV7-F1
#
_cell.length_a   1.000
_cell.length_b   1.000
_cell.length_c   1.000
_cell.angle_alpha   90.00
_cell.angle_beta   90.00
_cell.angle_gamma   90.00
#
_symmetry.space_group_name_H-M   'P 1'
#
loop_
_entity.id
_entity.type
_entity.pdbx_description
1 polymer ?
#
loop_
_entity_poly.entity_id
_entity_poly.type
_entity_poly.pdbx_seq_one_letter_code
_entity_poly.pdbx_strand_id
1 'polypeptide(L)'
;MKTGTFIPKAIHASIILLAGTCGAKTIALWPLDNRPAGEINPRCLVAGVNNLSGPQGHLPTNEQFAATIPNPDSSSGLFDNPTHNTGSARMLNRYLYNNGFGWQVDLTNSFTVEGWYRISGLPAAQPDFDYLVGPRGTQTGGWMLDHRLVDGRLRYDLYVRNGQGAQTVLVNTSFTSVDLTDTLGQWHHVALSYAHDESLGVWRLYHNGTPAGTATNAAAATTQNHGNFYMGGRASNYIDGFLDFWRVSDTVLTPEDFLSYPAVIPPVPATPKTLAYWRLDRQSGTNDLKSFVNAAYRMRIYGAAPLASGESFAALLPNSDKSDGFVGNARTNIGSVCYDSSAAGRYLSAADLGLKVDLTNSFTAEGWVKRTTNPGGTFYYVAGARDGLTGWMLTLRNDNSAIRYHLHVNRGAGTNLDSYFPVGHVTSDMEWQHVALTYDCTLAGLGVWELFINGTSSGTLTNTGLPTVSHGINAFNLCGRVSGSNTFIGYYDCWRVTDSVLAPGQFLNAAVDQPPVPRTLGYWKLDAPGGVMDLASSVDARFGLIPANGGPAATNIQVRLRIPNPDTSPDFIGDPTNHTGSVFFRGPAEAANERSAYASYLGLQLDPADSFTVEGWLRLYGDPADTNSLFFVAGNRRSAYGWMLTLRRDAADEKTLFHLYTQTQDGMSVDSFFPSADMTGKREWTHVALVHDRVAADLGTWELFLDGAPQGILTNTVFARTRYPNFDFQLGGRVSGGIGKDATPACFDSWRVVDQPLTADQLLNHGFPRGTLIRIK
;
A
#
# COMPACT_ATOMS: atom_id res chain seq x y z
N MET A 1 -45.65 -43.40 -23.29
CA MET A 1 -45.10 -43.29 -24.65
C MET A 1 -45.06 -41.82 -25.02
N LYS A 2 -43.95 -41.38 -25.61
CA LYS A 2 -43.44 -39.99 -25.75
C LYS A 2 -44.50 -38.92 -26.06
N THR A 3 -44.60 -37.90 -25.21
CA THR A 3 -45.17 -36.59 -25.54
C THR A 3 -44.06 -35.65 -25.96
N GLY A 4 -44.02 -35.32 -27.26
CA GLY A 4 -43.28 -34.18 -27.78
C GLY A 4 -44.26 -33.04 -28.02
N THR A 5 -43.99 -31.89 -27.42
CA THR A 5 -44.66 -30.63 -27.75
C THR A 5 -43.59 -29.54 -27.81
N PHE A 6 -43.56 -28.85 -28.96
CA PHE A 6 -42.88 -27.57 -29.21
C PHE A 6 -43.37 -26.49 -28.19
N ILE A 7 -42.80 -25.30 -27.99
CA ILE A 7 -42.31 -24.21 -28.88
C ILE A 7 -41.46 -23.22 -27.98
N PRO A 8 -41.03 -22.01 -28.42
CA PRO A 8 -39.83 -21.58 -29.15
C PRO A 8 -38.73 -20.86 -28.31
N LYS A 9 -37.57 -20.66 -28.96
CA LYS A 9 -36.40 -19.85 -28.58
C LYS A 9 -36.71 -18.48 -27.96
N ALA A 10 -36.13 -18.21 -26.78
CA ALA A 10 -35.26 -17.04 -26.51
C ALA A 10 -34.64 -17.10 -25.09
N ILE A 11 -33.30 -16.95 -25.08
CA ILE A 11 -32.43 -16.44 -24.00
C ILE A 11 -32.36 -17.28 -22.72
N HIS A 12 -31.33 -18.13 -22.61
CA HIS A 12 -30.61 -18.39 -21.36
C HIS A 12 -29.15 -18.73 -21.67
N ALA A 13 -28.26 -18.09 -20.91
CA ALA A 13 -26.81 -18.16 -20.99
C ALA A 13 -26.29 -19.60 -21.08
N SER A 14 -25.56 -19.91 -22.15
CA SER A 14 -24.75 -21.11 -22.21
C SER A 14 -23.42 -20.81 -21.53
N ILE A 15 -23.21 -21.47 -20.40
CA ILE A 15 -21.92 -21.70 -19.76
C ILE A 15 -20.95 -22.18 -20.85
N ILE A 16 -20.03 -21.31 -21.27
CA ILE A 16 -18.79 -21.73 -21.91
C ILE A 16 -17.97 -22.32 -20.77
N LEU A 17 -17.77 -23.64 -20.78
CA LEU A 17 -16.68 -24.24 -20.03
C LEU A 17 -15.40 -23.54 -20.47
N LEU A 18 -14.86 -22.68 -19.61
CA LEU A 18 -13.47 -22.26 -19.66
C LEU A 18 -12.63 -23.54 -19.60
N ALA A 19 -12.04 -23.91 -20.73
CA ALA A 19 -10.91 -24.81 -20.74
C ALA A 19 -9.86 -24.23 -19.79
N GLY A 20 -9.47 -25.01 -18.79
CA GLY A 20 -8.46 -24.59 -17.82
C GLY A 20 -7.19 -24.14 -18.54
N THR A 21 -6.73 -22.95 -18.20
CA THR A 21 -5.39 -22.46 -18.55
C THR A 21 -4.36 -23.39 -17.89
N CYS A 22 -3.81 -24.33 -18.66
CA CYS A 22 -2.59 -25.02 -18.28
C CYS A 22 -1.46 -24.00 -18.42
N GLY A 23 -0.87 -23.53 -17.32
CA GLY A 23 0.25 -22.58 -17.35
C GLY A 23 1.48 -23.16 -18.07
N ALA A 24 2.29 -22.28 -18.68
CA ALA A 24 3.54 -22.65 -19.34
C ALA A 24 4.46 -23.45 -18.40
N LYS A 25 5.05 -24.55 -18.86
CA LYS A 25 5.91 -25.40 -18.03
C LYS A 25 7.38 -25.16 -18.37
N THR A 26 8.15 -24.78 -17.35
CA THR A 26 9.62 -24.77 -17.44
C THR A 26 10.14 -26.21 -17.53
N ILE A 27 10.85 -26.53 -18.61
CA ILE A 27 11.39 -27.88 -18.87
C ILE A 27 12.91 -27.97 -18.63
N ALA A 28 13.61 -26.84 -18.63
CA ALA A 28 14.98 -26.75 -18.15
C ALA A 28 15.29 -25.36 -17.57
N LEU A 29 16.15 -25.33 -16.55
CA LEU A 29 16.68 -24.13 -15.93
C LEU A 29 18.12 -24.39 -15.49
N TRP A 30 19.05 -23.57 -15.99
CA TRP A 30 20.48 -23.64 -15.68
C TRP A 30 20.92 -22.33 -15.02
N PRO A 31 21.21 -22.33 -13.71
CA PRO A 31 21.69 -21.15 -13.01
C PRO A 31 23.06 -20.68 -13.49
N LEU A 32 23.95 -21.62 -13.84
CA LEU A 32 25.33 -21.37 -14.26
C LEU A 32 26.19 -20.63 -13.21
N ASP A 33 25.82 -20.78 -11.94
CA ASP A 33 26.41 -20.14 -10.76
C ASP A 33 27.69 -20.83 -10.22
N ASN A 34 28.32 -20.19 -9.23
CA ASN A 34 29.53 -20.68 -8.58
C ASN A 34 29.23 -21.57 -7.35
N ARG A 35 29.91 -22.71 -7.24
CA ARG A 35 29.99 -23.47 -5.98
C ARG A 35 31.13 -22.98 -5.10
N PRO A 36 31.21 -23.39 -3.81
CA PRO A 36 32.32 -23.03 -2.91
C PRO A 36 33.74 -23.35 -3.42
N ALA A 37 33.88 -24.07 -4.54
CA ALA A 37 35.15 -24.49 -5.13
C ALA A 37 35.58 -23.74 -6.41
N GLY A 38 34.85 -22.72 -6.88
CA GLY A 38 35.26 -21.95 -8.07
C GLY A 38 34.93 -22.59 -9.43
N GLU A 39 34.17 -23.69 -9.43
CA GLU A 39 33.69 -24.40 -10.63
C GLU A 39 32.25 -24.00 -10.98
N ILE A 40 31.95 -23.89 -12.27
CA ILE A 40 30.60 -23.64 -12.79
C ILE A 40 29.66 -24.81 -12.49
N ASN A 41 28.41 -24.49 -12.20
CA ASN A 41 27.33 -25.46 -11.99
C ASN A 41 26.53 -25.71 -13.28
N PRO A 42 26.83 -26.76 -14.08
CA PRO A 42 26.07 -27.07 -15.28
C PRO A 42 24.77 -27.86 -14.99
N ARG A 43 24.37 -27.97 -13.71
CA ARG A 43 23.19 -28.76 -13.33
C ARG A 43 21.91 -28.04 -13.73
N CYS A 44 20.97 -28.80 -14.28
CA CYS A 44 19.61 -28.36 -14.49
C CYS A 44 18.83 -28.53 -13.18
N LEU A 45 18.12 -27.48 -12.76
CA LEU A 45 17.30 -27.52 -11.54
C LEU A 45 15.97 -28.26 -11.74
N VAL A 46 15.50 -28.39 -12.98
CA VAL A 46 14.23 -29.09 -13.29
C VAL A 46 14.42 -30.60 -13.32
N ALA A 47 15.45 -31.10 -14.02
CA ALA A 47 15.70 -32.53 -14.16
C ALA A 47 17.17 -32.82 -14.47
N GLY A 48 17.78 -33.74 -13.73
CA GLY A 48 19.21 -34.09 -13.89
C GLY A 48 19.60 -34.66 -15.26
N VAL A 49 18.64 -35.22 -16.01
CA VAL A 49 18.86 -35.66 -17.42
C VAL A 49 19.15 -34.49 -18.36
N ASN A 50 18.75 -33.27 -17.98
CA ASN A 50 18.95 -32.04 -18.73
C ASN A 50 20.22 -31.29 -18.29
N ASN A 51 21.10 -31.90 -17.47
CA ASN A 51 22.37 -31.30 -17.10
C ASN A 51 23.22 -31.01 -18.35
N LEU A 52 23.90 -29.86 -18.37
CA LEU A 52 24.84 -29.52 -19.41
C LEU A 52 26.19 -30.22 -19.16
N SER A 53 26.94 -30.41 -20.23
CA SER A 53 28.31 -30.92 -20.24
C SER A 53 29.20 -29.94 -21.00
N GLY A 54 30.48 -29.86 -20.61
CA GLY A 54 31.52 -29.19 -21.38
C GLY A 54 32.50 -30.20 -21.99
N PRO A 55 33.32 -29.81 -22.97
CA PRO A 55 34.45 -30.63 -23.41
C PRO A 55 35.40 -30.91 -22.23
N GLN A 56 35.88 -32.16 -22.09
CA GLN A 56 36.64 -32.63 -20.93
C GLN A 56 37.82 -31.70 -20.56
N GLY A 57 37.96 -31.35 -19.28
CA GLY A 57 39.12 -30.66 -18.72
C GLY A 57 39.13 -29.13 -18.85
N HIS A 58 38.10 -28.52 -19.45
CA HIS A 58 38.03 -27.07 -19.69
C HIS A 58 36.71 -26.47 -19.19
N LEU A 59 36.34 -26.75 -17.93
CA LEU A 59 35.29 -25.95 -17.28
C LEU A 59 35.75 -24.48 -17.22
N PRO A 60 34.83 -23.52 -17.43
CA PRO A 60 35.25 -22.14 -17.47
C PRO A 60 35.87 -21.61 -16.18
N THR A 61 36.89 -20.77 -16.36
CA THR A 61 37.56 -20.04 -15.28
C THR A 61 36.76 -18.78 -14.95
N ASN A 62 36.37 -18.64 -13.68
CA ASN A 62 35.55 -17.55 -13.16
C ASN A 62 36.40 -16.27 -12.94
N GLU A 63 35.86 -15.10 -13.28
CA GLU A 63 36.33 -13.81 -12.76
C GLU A 63 35.38 -13.38 -11.64
N GLN A 64 35.92 -13.13 -10.45
CA GLN A 64 35.17 -12.90 -9.21
C GLN A 64 34.40 -11.56 -9.15
N PHE A 65 34.31 -10.80 -10.25
CA PHE A 65 33.62 -9.51 -10.32
C PHE A 65 33.06 -9.26 -11.72
N ALA A 66 31.91 -9.86 -12.05
CA ALA A 66 31.03 -9.32 -13.08
C ALA A 66 29.81 -8.74 -12.39
N ALA A 67 29.46 -7.49 -12.74
CA ALA A 67 28.31 -6.78 -12.20
C ALA A 67 27.04 -7.67 -12.20
N THR A 68 26.24 -7.55 -11.14
CA THR A 68 24.93 -8.22 -10.98
C THR A 68 24.12 -8.16 -12.28
N ILE A 69 23.51 -9.28 -12.67
CA ILE A 69 22.52 -9.34 -13.75
C ILE A 69 21.50 -8.20 -13.54
N PRO A 70 21.26 -7.32 -14.53
CA PRO A 70 20.27 -6.28 -14.38
C PRO A 70 18.85 -6.88 -14.45
N ASN A 71 18.00 -6.69 -13.43
CA ASN A 71 16.59 -7.09 -13.40
C ASN A 71 16.29 -8.61 -13.58
N PRO A 72 16.80 -9.50 -12.73
CA PRO A 72 16.33 -10.88 -12.70
C PRO A 72 14.89 -11.00 -12.19
N ASP A 73 14.08 -11.90 -12.79
CA ASP A 73 12.80 -12.32 -12.19
C ASP A 73 13.02 -12.83 -10.75
N SER A 74 12.30 -12.22 -9.81
CA SER A 74 12.40 -12.48 -8.36
C SER A 74 11.11 -13.08 -7.80
N SER A 75 10.21 -13.56 -8.65
CA SER A 75 8.93 -14.14 -8.23
C SER A 75 9.14 -15.40 -7.38
N SER A 76 8.30 -15.59 -6.36
CA SER A 76 8.41 -16.68 -5.36
C SER A 76 8.11 -18.08 -5.91
N GLY A 77 7.91 -18.21 -7.23
CA GLY A 77 7.61 -19.46 -7.93
C GLY A 77 8.76 -20.04 -8.76
N LEU A 78 9.93 -19.37 -8.83
CA LEU A 78 11.10 -19.90 -9.54
C LEU A 78 11.81 -20.99 -8.74
N PHE A 79 12.38 -21.99 -9.44
CA PHE A 79 13.16 -23.07 -8.83
C PHE A 79 14.44 -22.57 -8.11
N ASP A 80 14.90 -21.35 -8.43
CA ASP A 80 15.96 -20.62 -7.73
C ASP A 80 15.86 -19.12 -8.05
N ASN A 81 16.40 -18.25 -7.18
CA ASN A 81 16.37 -16.80 -7.35
C ASN A 81 17.72 -16.32 -7.94
N PRO A 82 17.74 -15.61 -9.09
CA PRO A 82 18.99 -15.18 -9.71
C PRO A 82 19.78 -14.16 -8.86
N THR A 83 19.15 -13.56 -7.83
CA THR A 83 19.84 -12.70 -6.85
C THR A 83 20.75 -13.46 -5.87
N HIS A 84 20.64 -14.79 -5.80
CA HIS A 84 21.58 -15.64 -5.05
C HIS A 84 22.82 -16.03 -5.87
N ASN A 85 22.89 -15.60 -7.13
CA ASN A 85 23.96 -16.00 -8.03
C ASN A 85 25.28 -15.27 -7.69
N THR A 86 26.35 -16.05 -7.54
CA THR A 86 27.67 -15.56 -7.12
C THR A 86 28.73 -15.64 -8.23
N GLY A 87 28.34 -15.98 -9.47
CA GLY A 87 29.27 -16.04 -10.62
C GLY A 87 28.57 -16.26 -11.96
N SER A 88 29.30 -16.13 -13.06
CA SER A 88 28.77 -16.37 -14.42
C SER A 88 29.73 -17.21 -15.26
N ALA A 89 29.20 -17.87 -16.29
CA ALA A 89 29.97 -18.81 -17.08
C ALA A 89 30.68 -18.12 -18.25
N ARG A 90 32.01 -18.01 -18.20
CA ARG A 90 32.84 -17.47 -19.30
C ARG A 90 32.92 -18.46 -20.48
N MET A 91 32.71 -18.01 -21.70
CA MET A 91 32.62 -18.89 -22.89
C MET A 91 33.85 -18.85 -23.83
N LEU A 92 34.89 -18.08 -23.48
CA LEU A 92 36.09 -18.00 -24.32
C LEU A 92 36.71 -19.40 -24.58
N ASN A 93 36.72 -19.84 -25.84
CA ASN A 93 37.15 -21.17 -26.30
C ASN A 93 36.36 -22.35 -25.70
N ARG A 94 35.12 -22.13 -25.25
CA ARG A 94 34.32 -23.09 -24.48
C ARG A 94 32.88 -23.11 -24.97
N TYR A 95 32.19 -24.21 -24.69
CA TYR A 95 30.75 -24.34 -24.95
C TYR A 95 30.13 -25.35 -23.99
N LEU A 96 28.82 -25.21 -23.81
CA LEU A 96 28.00 -26.14 -23.04
C LEU A 96 27.05 -26.89 -23.99
N TYR A 97 26.82 -28.17 -23.70
CA TYR A 97 25.90 -28.99 -24.50
C TYR A 97 25.17 -30.05 -23.70
N ASN A 98 24.04 -30.53 -24.22
CA ASN A 98 23.36 -31.73 -23.75
C ASN A 98 23.01 -32.63 -24.95
N ASN A 99 23.30 -33.93 -24.86
CA ASN A 99 23.17 -34.90 -25.97
C ASN A 99 21.75 -35.41 -26.26
N GLY A 100 20.74 -35.01 -25.48
CA GLY A 100 19.34 -35.42 -25.68
C GLY A 100 18.32 -34.30 -25.60
N PHE A 101 18.71 -33.07 -25.25
CA PHE A 101 17.76 -31.97 -25.04
C PHE A 101 17.28 -31.35 -26.35
N GLY A 102 17.97 -31.57 -27.48
CA GLY A 102 17.59 -31.01 -28.78
C GLY A 102 16.16 -31.36 -29.21
N TRP A 103 15.65 -32.52 -28.81
CA TRP A 103 14.28 -32.98 -29.07
C TRP A 103 13.20 -32.11 -28.40
N GLN A 104 13.52 -31.45 -27.29
CA GLN A 104 12.57 -30.60 -26.57
C GLN A 104 12.32 -29.28 -27.29
N VAL A 105 13.29 -28.82 -28.08
CA VAL A 105 13.24 -27.59 -28.90
C VAL A 105 13.25 -27.91 -30.39
N ASP A 106 12.66 -29.04 -30.76
CA ASP A 106 12.40 -29.42 -32.14
C ASP A 106 11.36 -28.48 -32.77
N LEU A 107 11.46 -28.25 -34.08
CA LEU A 107 10.55 -27.37 -34.81
C LEU A 107 9.13 -27.93 -34.98
N THR A 108 8.85 -29.15 -34.51
CA THR A 108 7.49 -29.68 -34.33
C THR A 108 6.84 -29.28 -33.01
N ASN A 109 7.57 -28.63 -32.12
CA ASN A 109 7.05 -28.15 -30.84
C ASN A 109 7.07 -26.62 -30.81
N SER A 110 6.13 -26.03 -30.09
CA SER A 110 6.24 -24.63 -29.67
C SER A 110 7.15 -24.55 -28.44
N PHE A 111 7.99 -23.52 -28.34
CA PHE A 111 8.91 -23.35 -27.21
C PHE A 111 9.39 -21.91 -27.06
N THR A 112 9.98 -21.62 -25.90
CA THR A 112 10.76 -20.40 -25.64
C THR A 112 12.11 -20.76 -25.04
N VAL A 113 13.19 -20.21 -25.59
CA VAL A 113 14.54 -20.29 -25.03
C VAL A 113 15.01 -18.88 -24.67
N GLU A 114 15.52 -18.72 -23.46
CA GLU A 114 15.96 -17.41 -22.98
C GLU A 114 17.06 -17.50 -21.93
N GLY A 115 17.75 -16.38 -21.71
CA GLY A 115 18.74 -16.25 -20.66
C GLY A 115 19.56 -14.96 -20.76
N TRP A 116 20.50 -14.82 -19.84
CA TRP A 116 21.37 -13.67 -19.76
C TRP A 116 22.73 -13.95 -20.41
N TYR A 117 23.24 -12.94 -21.11
CA TYR A 117 24.56 -13.02 -21.72
C TYR A 117 25.24 -11.65 -21.75
N ARG A 118 26.57 -11.66 -21.82
CA ARG A 118 27.40 -10.47 -22.01
C ARG A 118 28.48 -10.79 -23.05
N ILE A 119 28.54 -10.01 -24.12
CA ILE A 119 29.58 -10.13 -25.14
C ILE A 119 30.75 -9.23 -24.77
N SER A 120 31.99 -9.71 -24.91
CA SER A 120 33.22 -8.99 -24.60
C SER A 120 33.96 -8.49 -25.84
N GLY A 121 33.69 -9.05 -27.01
CA GLY A 121 34.35 -8.69 -28.27
C GLY A 121 33.47 -8.93 -29.49
N LEU A 122 33.89 -8.39 -30.64
CA LEU A 122 33.24 -8.68 -31.92
C LEU A 122 33.60 -10.10 -32.40
N PRO A 123 32.73 -10.76 -33.20
CA PRO A 123 33.07 -12.03 -33.81
C PRO A 123 34.37 -11.99 -34.61
N ALA A 124 35.08 -13.12 -34.64
CA ALA A 124 36.30 -13.26 -35.43
C ALA A 124 36.04 -13.05 -36.93
N ALA A 125 37.08 -12.80 -37.73
CA ALA A 125 36.91 -12.68 -39.18
C ALA A 125 36.48 -14.01 -39.85
N GLN A 126 36.72 -15.16 -39.19
CA GLN A 126 36.34 -16.50 -39.60
C GLN A 126 36.21 -17.41 -38.36
N PRO A 127 35.02 -17.97 -38.04
CA PRO A 127 33.72 -17.63 -38.64
C PRO A 127 33.32 -16.18 -38.32
N ASP A 128 32.55 -15.54 -39.20
CA ASP A 128 32.06 -14.16 -39.08
C ASP A 128 30.89 -13.99 -38.10
N PHE A 129 30.63 -15.00 -37.28
CA PHE A 129 29.54 -15.04 -36.32
C PHE A 129 29.95 -15.75 -35.04
N ASP A 130 29.28 -15.43 -33.93
CA ASP A 130 29.44 -16.04 -32.62
C ASP A 130 28.17 -16.82 -32.24
N TYR A 131 28.29 -18.13 -31.98
CA TYR A 131 27.12 -18.99 -31.72
C TYR A 131 26.59 -18.83 -30.29
N LEU A 132 25.37 -18.34 -30.13
CA LEU A 132 24.76 -18.13 -28.81
C LEU A 132 24.03 -19.38 -28.30
N VAL A 133 23.02 -19.86 -29.02
CA VAL A 133 22.16 -20.98 -28.55
C VAL A 133 21.43 -21.68 -29.69
N GLY A 134 21.18 -22.98 -29.50
CA GLY A 134 20.27 -23.77 -30.35
C GLY A 134 20.72 -25.22 -30.54
N PRO A 135 19.89 -26.09 -31.12
CA PRO A 135 20.21 -27.49 -31.38
C PRO A 135 21.02 -27.73 -32.67
N ARG A 136 21.55 -26.69 -33.31
CA ARG A 136 22.24 -26.83 -34.60
C ARG A 136 23.74 -27.12 -34.48
N GLY A 137 24.09 -28.38 -34.69
CA GLY A 137 25.47 -28.82 -34.93
C GLY A 137 26.04 -28.43 -36.30
N THR A 138 27.23 -28.95 -36.62
CA THR A 138 27.94 -28.64 -37.88
C THR A 138 27.36 -29.32 -39.12
N GLN A 139 26.57 -30.39 -38.98
CA GLN A 139 26.12 -31.24 -40.11
C GLN A 139 24.63 -31.60 -40.09
N THR A 140 23.84 -31.05 -39.18
CA THR A 140 22.40 -31.35 -39.05
C THR A 140 21.56 -30.13 -39.42
N GLY A 141 20.27 -30.36 -39.73
CA GLY A 141 19.29 -29.28 -39.69
C GLY A 141 19.20 -28.68 -38.28
N GLY A 142 18.28 -27.74 -38.11
CA GLY A 142 17.95 -27.13 -36.83
C GLY A 142 18.03 -25.62 -36.89
N TRP A 143 17.92 -25.01 -35.72
CA TRP A 143 17.99 -23.58 -35.55
C TRP A 143 19.19 -23.18 -34.70
N MET A 144 19.75 -22.02 -35.01
CA MET A 144 20.71 -21.34 -34.16
C MET A 144 20.38 -19.86 -34.13
N LEU A 145 20.55 -19.29 -32.95
CA LEU A 145 20.65 -17.85 -32.76
C LEU A 145 22.13 -17.53 -32.58
N ASP A 146 22.65 -16.62 -33.40
CA ASP A 146 24.04 -16.17 -33.36
C ASP A 146 24.16 -14.65 -33.41
N HIS A 147 25.35 -14.14 -33.14
CA HIS A 147 25.69 -12.73 -33.32
C HIS A 147 26.57 -12.57 -34.56
N ARG A 148 26.19 -11.70 -35.49
CA ARG A 148 26.93 -11.45 -36.74
C ARG A 148 27.10 -9.95 -36.99
N LEU A 149 28.23 -9.57 -37.57
CA LEU A 149 28.43 -8.21 -38.08
C LEU A 149 27.68 -8.03 -39.41
N VAL A 150 26.70 -7.15 -39.42
CA VAL A 150 25.87 -6.81 -40.59
C VAL A 150 25.88 -5.30 -40.74
N ASP A 151 26.27 -4.81 -41.91
CA ASP A 151 26.43 -3.37 -42.19
C ASP A 151 27.39 -2.65 -41.21
N GLY A 152 28.37 -3.39 -40.67
CA GLY A 152 29.30 -2.89 -39.66
C GLY A 152 28.72 -2.78 -38.25
N ARG A 153 27.49 -3.26 -38.02
CA ARG A 153 26.84 -3.32 -36.71
C ARG A 153 26.67 -4.77 -36.25
N LEU A 154 26.91 -5.06 -34.97
CA LEU A 154 26.70 -6.38 -34.38
C LEU A 154 25.19 -6.60 -34.14
N ARG A 155 24.62 -7.65 -34.74
CA ARG A 155 23.18 -7.96 -34.70
C ARG A 155 22.94 -9.42 -34.33
N TYR A 156 21.72 -9.73 -33.92
CA TYR A 156 21.24 -11.11 -33.83
C TYR A 156 20.93 -11.66 -35.23
N ASP A 157 21.42 -12.85 -35.52
CA ASP A 157 21.12 -13.61 -36.73
C ASP A 157 20.41 -14.91 -36.35
N LEU A 158 19.29 -15.19 -37.00
CA LEU A 158 18.55 -16.43 -36.85
C LEU A 158 18.68 -17.25 -38.11
N TYR A 159 19.24 -18.45 -37.95
CA TYR A 159 19.42 -19.39 -39.03
C TYR A 159 18.76 -20.73 -38.73
N VAL A 160 17.73 -21.04 -39.52
CA VAL A 160 16.85 -22.20 -39.35
C VAL A 160 16.86 -23.03 -40.63
N ARG A 161 17.04 -24.35 -40.51
CA ARG A 161 17.06 -25.28 -41.64
C ARG A 161 16.33 -26.55 -41.29
N ASN A 162 15.60 -27.15 -42.23
CA ASN A 162 14.98 -28.46 -42.05
C ASN A 162 16.01 -29.60 -41.88
N GLY A 163 15.56 -30.70 -41.24
CA GLY A 163 16.35 -31.90 -40.96
C GLY A 163 16.70 -32.73 -42.21
N GLN A 164 17.31 -33.92 -42.01
CA GLN A 164 17.81 -34.76 -43.11
C GLN A 164 16.70 -35.10 -44.13
N GLY A 165 16.93 -34.70 -45.38
CA GLY A 165 15.96 -34.78 -46.49
C GLY A 165 16.11 -33.57 -47.41
N ALA A 166 15.25 -32.57 -47.23
CA ALA A 166 15.20 -31.39 -48.10
C ALA A 166 16.27 -30.33 -47.80
N GLN A 167 16.89 -30.35 -46.60
CA GLN A 167 17.96 -29.43 -46.19
C GLN A 167 17.68 -27.95 -46.58
N THR A 168 16.40 -27.57 -46.53
CA THR A 168 15.92 -26.26 -46.97
C THR A 168 16.10 -25.26 -45.85
N VAL A 169 16.63 -24.08 -46.18
CA VAL A 169 16.70 -22.95 -45.26
C VAL A 169 15.28 -22.42 -45.07
N LEU A 170 14.81 -22.42 -43.82
CA LEU A 170 13.48 -21.90 -43.45
C LEU A 170 13.56 -20.43 -43.07
N VAL A 171 14.63 -20.04 -42.38
CA VAL A 171 14.92 -18.66 -41.97
C VAL A 171 16.43 -18.44 -42.08
N ASN A 172 16.82 -17.30 -42.65
CA ASN A 172 18.17 -16.76 -42.59
C ASN A 172 18.03 -15.24 -42.57
N THR A 173 17.98 -14.67 -41.38
CA THR A 173 17.67 -13.24 -41.20
C THR A 173 18.42 -12.65 -40.04
N SER A 174 18.83 -11.39 -40.21
CA SER A 174 19.41 -10.58 -39.15
C SER A 174 18.35 -9.60 -38.64
N PHE A 175 18.18 -9.53 -37.32
CA PHE A 175 17.27 -8.59 -36.69
C PHE A 175 17.94 -7.23 -36.52
N THR A 176 17.40 -6.19 -37.17
CA THR A 176 18.07 -4.89 -37.30
C THR A 176 17.63 -3.84 -36.28
N SER A 177 16.61 -4.13 -35.45
CA SER A 177 16.12 -3.18 -34.44
C SER A 177 17.03 -3.09 -33.21
N VAL A 178 18.01 -3.98 -33.08
CA VAL A 178 18.98 -4.00 -32.00
C VAL A 178 20.38 -3.89 -32.58
N ASP A 179 21.18 -3.01 -31.99
CA ASP A 179 22.59 -2.83 -32.30
C ASP A 179 23.42 -3.10 -31.04
N LEU A 180 24.20 -4.18 -31.09
CA LEU A 180 25.02 -4.62 -29.97
C LEU A 180 26.44 -4.03 -29.99
N THR A 181 26.80 -3.25 -31.02
CA THR A 181 28.15 -2.72 -31.23
C THR A 181 28.57 -1.77 -30.11
N ASP A 182 27.63 -0.91 -29.70
CA ASP A 182 27.85 0.14 -28.70
C ASP A 182 27.59 -0.36 -27.27
N THR A 183 27.20 -1.63 -27.11
CA THR A 183 26.84 -2.25 -25.81
C THR A 183 27.72 -3.47 -25.46
N LEU A 184 28.88 -3.60 -26.10
CA LEU A 184 29.91 -4.55 -25.69
C LEU A 184 30.27 -4.36 -24.21
N GLY A 185 30.47 -5.48 -23.52
CA GLY A 185 30.75 -5.51 -22.09
C GLY A 185 29.52 -5.36 -21.18
N GLN A 186 28.32 -5.14 -21.73
CA GLN A 186 27.08 -5.04 -20.97
C GLN A 186 26.31 -6.38 -20.92
N TRP A 187 25.55 -6.59 -19.85
CA TRP A 187 24.62 -7.70 -19.71
C TRP A 187 23.33 -7.42 -20.47
N HIS A 188 22.86 -8.43 -21.17
CA HIS A 188 21.63 -8.43 -21.96
C HIS A 188 20.83 -9.68 -21.67
N HIS A 189 19.51 -9.57 -21.71
CA HIS A 189 18.64 -10.72 -21.85
C HIS A 189 18.17 -10.86 -23.28
N VAL A 190 18.06 -12.12 -23.69
CA VAL A 190 17.43 -12.50 -24.94
C VAL A 190 16.38 -13.57 -24.66
N ALA A 191 15.23 -13.44 -25.32
CA ALA A 191 14.26 -14.51 -25.48
C ALA A 191 13.98 -14.73 -26.96
N LEU A 192 14.03 -15.99 -27.39
CA LEU A 192 13.60 -16.44 -28.71
C LEU A 192 12.47 -17.43 -28.53
N SER A 193 11.27 -17.06 -29.00
CA SER A 193 10.12 -17.96 -29.01
C SER A 193 9.82 -18.45 -30.42
N TYR A 194 9.35 -19.69 -30.50
CA TYR A 194 8.91 -20.34 -31.72
C TYR A 194 7.50 -20.90 -31.54
N ALA A 195 6.57 -20.42 -32.34
CA ALA A 195 5.18 -20.86 -32.39
C ALA A 195 5.00 -21.81 -33.57
N HIS A 196 5.03 -23.13 -33.33
CA HIS A 196 4.87 -24.13 -34.39
C HIS A 196 3.50 -24.04 -35.07
N ASP A 197 2.45 -23.84 -34.26
CA ASP A 197 1.05 -23.88 -34.70
C ASP A 197 0.59 -22.59 -35.41
N GLU A 198 1.45 -21.57 -35.46
CA GLU A 198 1.16 -20.31 -36.14
C GLU A 198 1.75 -20.31 -37.55
N SER A 199 0.89 -20.24 -38.57
CA SER A 199 1.30 -20.18 -39.97
C SER A 199 2.18 -21.40 -40.36
N LEU A 200 3.39 -21.18 -40.87
CA LEU A 200 4.39 -22.21 -41.18
C LEU A 200 5.41 -22.42 -40.03
N GLY A 201 5.19 -21.78 -38.89
CA GLY A 201 6.12 -21.62 -37.79
C GLY A 201 6.63 -20.19 -37.69
N VAL A 202 6.33 -19.50 -36.59
CA VAL A 202 6.70 -18.07 -36.37
C VAL A 202 7.73 -17.95 -35.26
N TRP A 203 8.82 -17.23 -35.53
CA TRP A 203 9.88 -16.89 -34.60
C TRP A 203 9.72 -15.45 -34.13
N ARG A 204 9.88 -15.21 -32.83
CA ARG A 204 9.89 -13.86 -32.25
C ARG A 204 11.12 -13.69 -31.39
N LEU A 205 11.90 -12.66 -31.68
CA LEU A 205 13.06 -12.26 -30.90
C LEU A 205 12.66 -11.13 -29.96
N TYR A 206 13.09 -11.22 -28.71
CA TYR A 206 12.98 -10.18 -27.71
C TYR A 206 14.35 -9.89 -27.12
N HIS A 207 14.62 -8.61 -26.90
CA HIS A 207 15.84 -8.11 -26.29
C HIS A 207 15.48 -7.28 -25.07
N ASN A 208 15.97 -7.66 -23.89
CA ASN A 208 15.64 -7.02 -22.61
C ASN A 208 14.12 -6.85 -22.43
N GLY A 209 13.36 -7.92 -22.70
CA GLY A 209 11.89 -7.94 -22.61
C GLY A 209 11.13 -7.21 -23.72
N THR A 210 11.82 -6.48 -24.62
CA THR A 210 11.18 -5.70 -25.70
C THR A 210 11.21 -6.47 -27.03
N PRO A 211 10.12 -6.44 -27.84
CA PRO A 211 10.12 -7.05 -29.16
C PRO A 211 11.24 -6.49 -30.05
N ALA A 212 12.10 -7.39 -30.55
CA ALA A 212 13.25 -7.08 -31.41
C ALA A 212 13.11 -7.63 -32.85
N GLY A 213 12.06 -8.40 -33.12
CA GLY A 213 11.65 -8.72 -34.47
C GLY A 213 10.92 -10.05 -34.60
N THR A 214 10.50 -10.35 -35.81
CA THR A 214 9.74 -11.56 -36.14
C THR A 214 10.23 -12.14 -37.45
N ALA A 215 10.27 -13.47 -37.55
CA ALA A 215 10.52 -14.19 -38.78
C ALA A 215 9.50 -15.32 -38.93
N THR A 216 9.17 -15.70 -40.16
CA THR A 216 8.28 -16.82 -40.44
C THR A 216 9.01 -17.80 -41.32
N ASN A 217 8.88 -19.10 -41.03
CA ASN A 217 9.48 -20.13 -41.86
C ASN A 217 8.98 -20.03 -43.31
N ALA A 218 9.89 -20.16 -44.27
CA ALA A 218 9.54 -20.18 -45.70
C ALA A 218 8.76 -21.45 -46.12
N ALA A 219 8.76 -22.50 -45.31
CA ALA A 219 8.03 -23.75 -45.52
C ALA A 219 7.73 -24.41 -44.17
N ALA A 220 6.79 -25.36 -44.15
CA ALA A 220 6.49 -26.13 -42.93
C ALA A 220 7.74 -26.85 -42.42
N ALA A 221 7.97 -26.76 -41.11
CA ALA A 221 9.06 -27.47 -40.47
C ALA A 221 8.76 -28.98 -40.40
N THR A 222 9.77 -29.80 -40.68
CA THR A 222 9.70 -31.26 -40.48
C THR A 222 10.43 -31.63 -39.19
N THR A 223 10.05 -32.74 -38.56
CA THR A 223 10.78 -33.29 -37.40
C THR A 223 12.27 -33.36 -37.69
N GLN A 224 13.06 -32.94 -36.71
CA GLN A 224 14.50 -32.96 -36.83
C GLN A 224 15.08 -33.98 -35.86
N ASN A 225 16.08 -34.72 -36.32
CA ASN A 225 16.85 -35.57 -35.42
C ASN A 225 17.89 -34.71 -34.71
N HIS A 226 17.50 -34.06 -33.61
CA HIS A 226 18.37 -33.24 -32.79
C HIS A 226 18.75 -33.98 -31.50
N GLY A 227 19.90 -34.66 -31.52
CA GLY A 227 20.51 -35.13 -30.26
C GLY A 227 20.93 -33.95 -29.39
N ASN A 228 21.72 -33.03 -29.96
CA ASN A 228 22.43 -32.05 -29.16
C ASN A 228 21.71 -30.70 -29.04
N PHE A 229 21.73 -30.12 -27.85
CA PHE A 229 21.45 -28.70 -27.59
C PHE A 229 22.75 -27.99 -27.20
N TYR A 230 23.04 -26.83 -27.79
CA TYR A 230 24.28 -26.08 -27.58
C TYR A 230 24.01 -24.70 -27.00
N MET A 231 24.93 -24.22 -26.15
CA MET A 231 24.88 -22.91 -25.53
C MET A 231 26.28 -22.30 -25.37
N GLY A 232 26.42 -21.01 -25.69
CA GLY A 232 27.67 -20.25 -25.64
C GLY A 232 28.69 -20.61 -26.73
N GLY A 233 28.39 -21.64 -27.51
CA GLY A 233 29.22 -22.10 -28.60
C GLY A 233 28.89 -23.53 -29.02
N ARG A 234 29.70 -24.04 -29.93
CA ARG A 234 29.83 -25.42 -30.38
C ARG A 234 31.29 -25.69 -30.73
N ALA A 235 31.63 -26.92 -31.11
CA ALA A 235 33.01 -27.38 -31.31
C ALA A 235 33.92 -26.50 -32.20
N SER A 236 33.38 -25.64 -33.07
CA SER A 236 34.14 -24.81 -34.00
C SER A 236 33.85 -23.30 -33.87
N ASN A 237 33.02 -22.87 -32.92
CA ASN A 237 32.59 -21.48 -32.78
C ASN A 237 32.03 -21.23 -31.37
N TYR A 238 32.40 -20.13 -30.73
CA TYR A 238 31.96 -19.78 -29.38
C TYR A 238 31.84 -18.27 -29.26
N ILE A 239 31.01 -17.81 -28.33
CA ILE A 239 30.94 -16.39 -28.00
C ILE A 239 32.18 -16.00 -27.18
N ASP A 240 32.78 -14.84 -27.46
CA ASP A 240 33.66 -14.19 -26.49
C ASP A 240 32.82 -13.45 -25.46
N GLY A 241 32.45 -14.12 -24.38
CA GLY A 241 31.48 -13.57 -23.45
C GLY A 241 31.21 -14.39 -22.21
N PHE A 242 30.14 -14.02 -21.52
CA PHE A 242 29.62 -14.66 -20.31
C PHE A 242 28.17 -15.05 -20.53
N LEU A 243 27.76 -16.15 -19.93
CA LEU A 243 26.39 -16.62 -19.87
C LEU A 243 25.94 -16.77 -18.43
N ASP A 244 24.66 -16.49 -18.20
CA ASP A 244 24.07 -16.64 -16.89
C ASP A 244 22.57 -16.95 -16.96
N PHE A 245 22.08 -17.73 -15.99
CA PHE A 245 20.66 -17.98 -15.74
C PHE A 245 19.78 -18.22 -17.00
N TRP A 246 19.85 -19.42 -17.58
CA TRP A 246 19.15 -19.79 -18.82
C TRP A 246 17.95 -20.72 -18.59
N ARG A 247 16.85 -20.48 -19.30
CA ARG A 247 15.59 -21.24 -19.19
C ARG A 247 15.08 -21.70 -20.55
N VAL A 248 14.40 -22.85 -20.54
CA VAL A 248 13.57 -23.33 -21.65
C VAL A 248 12.18 -23.70 -21.16
N SER A 249 11.17 -23.20 -21.86
CA SER A 249 9.74 -23.47 -21.63
C SER A 249 9.12 -24.19 -22.83
N ASP A 250 8.15 -25.06 -22.57
CA ASP A 250 7.49 -25.93 -23.56
C ASP A 250 6.39 -25.23 -24.39
N THR A 251 6.34 -23.90 -24.34
CA THR A 251 5.39 -23.09 -25.10
C THR A 251 5.97 -21.71 -25.41
N VAL A 252 5.26 -20.94 -26.22
CA VAL A 252 5.53 -19.53 -26.47
C VAL A 252 5.15 -18.74 -25.24
N LEU A 253 6.13 -18.12 -24.61
CA LEU A 253 5.92 -17.19 -23.50
C LEU A 253 5.57 -15.80 -24.04
N THR A 254 4.78 -15.07 -23.27
CA THR A 254 4.58 -13.64 -23.47
C THR A 254 5.66 -12.85 -22.73
N PRO A 255 5.88 -11.56 -23.07
CA PRO A 255 6.90 -10.74 -22.41
C PRO A 255 6.82 -10.74 -20.89
N GLU A 256 5.60 -10.85 -20.34
CA GLU A 256 5.30 -10.95 -18.91
C GLU A 256 5.76 -12.23 -18.21
N ASP A 257 6.08 -13.27 -18.97
CA ASP A 257 6.57 -14.51 -18.39
C ASP A 257 8.10 -14.61 -18.45
N PHE A 258 8.82 -13.75 -19.18
CA PHE A 258 10.29 -13.86 -19.37
C PHE A 258 11.12 -13.68 -18.09
N LEU A 259 12.34 -14.21 -18.06
CA LEU A 259 13.32 -14.01 -16.99
C LEU A 259 13.82 -12.56 -16.88
N SER A 260 13.75 -11.80 -17.98
CA SER A 260 13.91 -10.34 -17.99
C SER A 260 12.60 -9.61 -18.16
N TYR A 261 11.46 -10.32 -18.04
CA TYR A 261 10.32 -9.56 -17.60
C TYR A 261 10.83 -8.90 -16.33
N PRO A 262 10.88 -7.55 -16.26
CA PRO A 262 11.03 -6.97 -14.97
C PRO A 262 9.95 -7.68 -14.17
N ALA A 263 10.30 -8.32 -13.04
CA ALA A 263 9.29 -8.51 -12.03
C ALA A 263 8.49 -7.21 -12.09
N VAL A 264 7.16 -7.23 -12.14
CA VAL A 264 6.45 -6.01 -11.80
C VAL A 264 6.73 -5.77 -10.31
N ILE A 265 7.98 -5.51 -9.93
CA ILE A 265 8.26 -4.15 -9.61
C ILE A 265 7.81 -3.28 -10.78
N PRO A 266 6.91 -2.34 -10.54
CA PRO A 266 6.92 -1.05 -11.22
C PRO A 266 8.40 -0.52 -11.28
N PRO A 267 8.82 0.66 -10.90
CA PRO A 267 10.02 0.64 -10.05
C PRO A 267 9.76 -0.40 -8.91
N VAL A 268 10.75 -0.97 -8.17
CA VAL A 268 10.49 -0.85 -6.70
C VAL A 268 10.54 0.66 -6.68
N PRO A 269 9.42 1.41 -6.55
CA PRO A 269 9.64 2.80 -6.18
C PRO A 269 10.40 2.60 -4.90
N ALA A 270 11.73 2.78 -4.85
CA ALA A 270 12.56 2.15 -3.83
C ALA A 270 11.86 2.35 -2.50
N THR A 271 11.20 1.30 -1.93
CA THR A 271 9.85 1.43 -1.31
C THR A 271 9.43 2.90 -1.12
N PRO A 272 8.53 3.50 -1.95
CA PRO A 272 8.59 4.91 -2.31
C PRO A 272 9.20 5.74 -1.20
N LYS A 273 10.49 6.08 -1.33
CA LYS A 273 11.20 6.52 -0.16
C LYS A 273 10.75 7.93 0.12
N THR A 274 9.97 8.06 1.19
CA THR A 274 9.67 9.38 1.71
C THR A 274 11.01 10.00 2.07
N LEU A 275 11.34 11.11 1.43
CA LEU A 275 12.57 11.86 1.71
C LEU A 275 12.35 12.76 2.91
N ALA A 276 11.19 13.42 2.95
CA ALA A 276 10.80 14.31 4.01
C ALA A 276 9.29 14.28 4.25
N TYR A 277 8.91 14.43 5.51
CA TYR A 277 7.53 14.60 5.93
C TYR A 277 7.46 15.61 7.06
N TRP A 278 6.63 16.65 6.89
CA TRP A 278 6.38 17.67 7.90
C TRP A 278 4.91 17.67 8.24
N ARG A 279 4.61 17.43 9.52
CA ARG A 279 3.27 17.65 10.04
C ARG A 279 2.91 19.12 10.11
N LEU A 280 3.90 20.01 10.26
CA LEU A 280 3.71 21.47 10.37
C LEU A 280 2.95 21.92 11.64
N ASP A 281 2.66 21.03 12.60
CA ASP A 281 1.91 21.31 13.82
C ASP A 281 2.63 20.89 15.12
N ARG A 282 2.40 21.60 16.23
CA ARG A 282 2.75 21.09 17.57
C ARG A 282 1.69 21.40 18.63
N GLN A 283 1.52 20.44 19.54
CA GLN A 283 0.75 20.49 20.78
C GLN A 283 1.32 21.53 21.77
N SER A 284 1.12 22.83 21.50
CA SER A 284 1.36 23.97 22.43
C SER A 284 1.21 25.37 21.77
N GLY A 285 0.73 25.50 20.53
CA GLY A 285 0.57 26.81 19.87
C GLY A 285 1.82 27.34 19.14
N THR A 286 2.74 26.47 18.73
CA THR A 286 3.94 26.81 17.92
C THR A 286 4.07 25.86 16.72
N ASN A 287 4.74 26.30 15.65
CA ASN A 287 4.92 25.52 14.43
C ASN A 287 5.95 24.37 14.62
N ASP A 288 5.68 23.16 14.13
CA ASP A 288 6.67 22.07 14.07
C ASP A 288 7.25 21.92 12.67
N LEU A 289 8.46 22.44 12.50
CA LEU A 289 9.15 22.48 11.21
C LEU A 289 10.12 21.31 11.00
N LYS A 290 10.17 20.36 11.93
CA LYS A 290 11.04 19.20 11.78
C LYS A 290 10.52 18.26 10.70
N SER A 291 11.41 17.70 9.91
CA SER A 291 11.10 16.52 9.10
C SER A 291 11.15 15.30 10.01
N PHE A 292 10.11 14.48 9.99
CA PHE A 292 10.03 13.26 10.79
C PHE A 292 10.77 12.08 10.16
N VAL A 293 11.19 12.21 8.90
CA VAL A 293 11.88 11.14 8.15
C VAL A 293 13.38 11.36 8.12
N ASN A 294 13.81 12.57 7.78
CA ASN A 294 15.22 12.94 7.74
C ASN A 294 15.42 14.35 8.27
N ALA A 295 16.06 14.48 9.42
CA ALA A 295 16.29 15.74 10.11
C ALA A 295 17.07 16.78 9.27
N ALA A 296 17.83 16.36 8.26
CA ALA A 296 18.50 17.27 7.33
C ALA A 296 17.53 18.18 6.58
N TYR A 297 16.33 17.68 6.27
CA TYR A 297 15.29 18.40 5.53
C TYR A 297 14.32 19.16 6.45
N ARG A 298 14.78 19.67 7.60
CA ARG A 298 13.95 20.56 8.43
C ARG A 298 13.55 21.81 7.63
N MET A 299 12.31 22.26 7.78
CA MET A 299 11.86 23.52 7.20
C MET A 299 12.46 24.71 7.95
N ARG A 300 12.88 25.72 7.20
CA ARG A 300 13.31 27.02 7.72
C ARG A 300 12.30 28.08 7.31
N ILE A 301 12.07 29.01 8.21
CA ILE A 301 11.23 30.19 7.97
C ILE A 301 12.11 31.24 7.29
N TYR A 302 11.60 31.79 6.19
CA TYR A 302 12.14 32.99 5.58
C TYR A 302 11.07 34.09 5.61
N GLY A 303 11.44 35.27 6.11
CA GLY A 303 10.48 36.32 6.49
C GLY A 303 10.00 36.17 7.94
N ALA A 304 8.78 36.60 8.24
CA ALA A 304 8.18 36.38 9.56
C ALA A 304 7.65 34.95 9.71
N ALA A 305 7.60 34.45 10.94
CA ALA A 305 7.07 33.12 11.23
C ALA A 305 5.61 32.99 10.79
N PRO A 306 5.20 31.85 10.21
CA PRO A 306 3.78 31.54 10.06
C PRO A 306 3.11 31.54 11.43
N LEU A 307 1.80 31.81 11.43
CA LEU A 307 0.98 31.66 12.61
C LEU A 307 0.70 30.17 12.81
N ALA A 308 0.82 29.68 14.04
CA ALA A 308 0.29 28.38 14.40
C ALA A 308 -1.24 28.49 14.52
N SER A 309 -1.96 27.50 13.99
CA SER A 309 -3.42 27.43 14.08
C SER A 309 -3.87 26.10 14.69
N GLY A 310 -5.01 26.12 15.38
CA GLY A 310 -5.73 24.89 15.77
C GLY A 310 -6.62 24.32 14.65
N GLU A 311 -6.73 25.03 13.53
CA GLU A 311 -7.35 24.49 12.31
C GLU A 311 -6.50 23.33 11.80
N SER A 312 -7.08 22.17 11.53
CA SER A 312 -6.37 20.99 11.00
C SER A 312 -7.25 20.25 9.99
N PHE A 313 -6.63 19.59 9.00
CA PHE A 313 -7.39 18.69 8.12
C PHE A 313 -7.83 17.40 8.83
N ALA A 314 -7.32 17.12 10.04
CA ALA A 314 -7.63 15.91 10.81
C ALA A 314 -9.13 15.74 11.10
N ALA A 315 -9.91 16.83 11.04
CA ALA A 315 -11.38 16.76 11.09
C ALA A 315 -12.02 16.12 9.84
N LEU A 316 -11.30 15.94 8.73
CA LEU A 316 -11.85 15.66 7.39
C LEU A 316 -11.32 14.38 6.70
N LEU A 317 -10.52 13.51 7.34
CA LEU A 317 -10.12 12.23 6.74
C LEU A 317 -10.17 11.00 7.67
N PRO A 318 -10.66 9.84 7.19
CA PRO A 318 -10.68 8.58 7.94
C PRO A 318 -9.32 7.84 8.07
N ASN A 319 -8.36 8.04 7.16
CA ASN A 319 -7.19 7.16 7.08
C ASN A 319 -5.90 7.93 6.71
N SER A 320 -4.87 7.78 7.54
CA SER A 320 -3.47 8.07 7.16
C SER A 320 -2.85 6.79 6.62
N ASP A 321 -2.00 6.90 5.59
CA ASP A 321 -1.14 5.82 5.08
C ASP A 321 -0.58 4.95 6.24
N LYS A 322 -0.86 3.64 6.21
CA LYS A 322 -0.43 2.67 7.22
C LYS A 322 0.62 1.69 6.69
N SER A 323 1.20 1.95 5.50
CA SER A 323 2.26 1.10 4.96
C SER A 323 3.47 1.06 5.90
N ASP A 324 4.16 -0.08 5.98
CA ASP A 324 5.27 -0.34 6.90
C ASP A 324 6.51 0.57 6.71
N GLY A 325 6.46 1.55 5.80
CA GLY A 325 7.48 2.58 5.57
C GLY A 325 7.04 4.02 5.88
N PHE A 326 5.80 4.27 6.29
CA PHE A 326 5.31 5.63 6.54
C PHE A 326 5.71 6.16 7.93
N VAL A 327 6.39 7.31 7.95
CA VAL A 327 6.73 8.01 9.20
C VAL A 327 5.86 9.26 9.36
N GLY A 328 4.72 9.12 10.04
CA GLY A 328 3.97 10.28 10.56
C GLY A 328 2.45 10.15 10.65
N ASN A 329 1.91 9.62 11.74
CA ASN A 329 0.46 9.46 11.93
C ASN A 329 -0.31 10.81 11.91
N ALA A 330 -1.05 11.09 10.83
CA ALA A 330 -1.91 12.28 10.70
C ALA A 330 -3.01 12.38 11.76
N ARG A 331 -3.39 11.27 12.42
CA ARG A 331 -4.36 11.26 13.55
C ARG A 331 -3.79 11.92 14.82
N THR A 332 -2.48 12.17 14.86
CA THR A 332 -1.81 12.92 15.95
C THR A 332 -1.59 14.39 15.60
N ASN A 333 -2.04 14.80 14.42
CA ASN A 333 -2.03 16.18 13.98
C ASN A 333 -3.25 16.91 14.56
N ILE A 334 -3.02 18.08 15.16
CA ILE A 334 -4.02 18.86 15.89
C ILE A 334 -4.02 20.33 15.50
N GLY A 335 -3.26 20.71 14.47
CA GLY A 335 -3.15 22.10 14.03
C GLY A 335 -2.53 22.22 12.64
N SER A 336 -2.21 23.43 12.23
CA SER A 336 -1.59 23.71 10.93
C SER A 336 -0.77 25.00 10.98
N VAL A 337 0.01 25.26 9.94
CA VAL A 337 0.60 26.60 9.73
C VAL A 337 -0.32 27.45 8.88
N CYS A 338 -0.47 28.72 9.25
CA CYS A 338 -1.31 29.69 8.57
C CYS A 338 -0.51 30.93 8.13
N TYR A 339 -0.82 31.40 6.93
CA TYR A 339 -0.33 32.65 6.35
C TYR A 339 -1.51 33.57 6.06
N ASP A 340 -1.53 34.74 6.69
CA ASP A 340 -2.55 35.78 6.49
C ASP A 340 -2.14 36.79 5.40
N SER A 341 -2.99 37.77 5.11
CA SER A 341 -2.72 38.81 4.11
C SER A 341 -1.52 39.72 4.43
N SER A 342 -1.04 39.74 5.68
CA SER A 342 0.21 40.44 6.06
C SER A 342 1.46 39.65 5.66
N ALA A 343 1.29 38.42 5.18
CA ALA A 343 2.35 37.46 4.94
C ALA A 343 3.11 37.58 3.61
N ALA A 344 2.98 38.71 2.91
CA ALA A 344 3.70 38.93 1.66
C ALA A 344 5.22 38.67 1.83
N GLY A 345 5.71 37.68 1.09
CA GLY A 345 7.12 37.32 1.04
C GLY A 345 7.62 36.33 2.07
N ARG A 346 6.70 35.68 2.78
CA ARG A 346 7.01 34.61 3.72
C ARG A 346 6.92 33.25 3.01
N TYR A 347 7.83 32.34 3.35
CA TYR A 347 7.83 30.98 2.83
C TYR A 347 8.55 30.00 3.78
N LEU A 348 8.27 28.71 3.61
CA LEU A 348 9.03 27.63 4.22
C LEU A 348 9.99 27.05 3.19
N SER A 349 11.21 26.71 3.63
CA SER A 349 12.23 26.17 2.76
C SER A 349 13.01 25.03 3.40
N ALA A 350 13.11 23.92 2.68
CA ALA A 350 13.97 22.78 3.02
C ALA A 350 15.19 22.81 2.09
N ALA A 351 16.36 23.04 2.68
CA ALA A 351 17.63 23.03 1.95
C ALA A 351 17.96 21.61 1.44
N ASP A 352 18.70 21.56 0.33
CA ASP A 352 19.21 20.35 -0.34
C ASP A 352 18.14 19.38 -0.89
N LEU A 353 16.87 19.57 -0.52
CA LEU A 353 15.75 18.79 -1.03
C LEU A 353 15.37 19.16 -2.46
N GLY A 354 15.64 20.40 -2.89
CA GLY A 354 15.38 20.84 -4.26
C GLY A 354 16.13 20.03 -5.32
N LEU A 355 17.32 19.52 -5.00
CA LEU A 355 18.11 18.64 -5.86
C LEU A 355 17.52 17.22 -5.97
N LYS A 356 16.67 16.82 -5.03
CA LYS A 356 15.99 15.52 -5.05
C LYS A 356 14.71 15.55 -5.87
N VAL A 357 14.06 16.70 -5.95
CA VAL A 357 12.91 16.95 -6.85
C VAL A 357 13.36 17.62 -8.15
N ASP A 358 14.53 17.22 -8.63
CA ASP A 358 15.09 17.68 -9.89
C ASP A 358 14.39 17.02 -11.08
N LEU A 359 14.30 17.71 -12.23
CA LEU A 359 13.67 17.14 -13.44
C LEU A 359 14.41 15.89 -13.95
N THR A 360 15.68 15.70 -13.61
CA THR A 360 16.40 14.45 -13.90
C THR A 360 15.90 13.26 -13.09
N ASN A 361 15.10 13.49 -12.04
CA ASN A 361 14.56 12.47 -11.16
C ASN A 361 13.04 12.40 -11.28
N SER A 362 12.48 11.24 -10.97
CA SER A 362 11.04 11.10 -10.74
C SER A 362 10.73 11.37 -9.27
N PHE A 363 9.60 12.01 -8.97
CA PHE A 363 9.23 12.35 -7.59
C PHE A 363 7.74 12.64 -7.42
N THR A 364 7.31 12.69 -6.17
CA THR A 364 5.98 13.19 -5.76
C THR A 364 6.13 14.22 -4.66
N ALA A 365 5.47 15.36 -4.81
CA ALA A 365 5.29 16.35 -3.75
C ALA A 365 3.80 16.50 -3.46
N GLU A 366 3.40 16.29 -2.21
CA GLU A 366 1.99 16.35 -1.81
C GLU A 366 1.78 16.93 -0.41
N GLY A 367 0.57 17.38 -0.14
CA GLY A 367 0.15 17.81 1.19
C GLY A 367 -1.25 18.41 1.19
N TRP A 368 -1.62 19.01 2.31
CA TRP A 368 -2.92 19.63 2.50
C TRP A 368 -2.81 21.14 2.44
N VAL A 369 -3.78 21.75 1.77
CA VAL A 369 -3.94 23.21 1.70
C VAL A 369 -5.40 23.59 1.92
N LYS A 370 -5.62 24.70 2.63
CA LYS A 370 -6.93 25.36 2.75
C LYS A 370 -6.72 26.85 2.54
N ARG A 371 -7.19 27.39 1.43
CA ARG A 371 -7.05 28.83 1.15
C ARG A 371 -8.16 29.62 1.84
N THR A 372 -7.83 30.82 2.30
CA THR A 372 -8.83 31.73 2.88
C THR A 372 -9.29 32.80 1.89
N THR A 373 -8.54 32.98 0.80
CA THR A 373 -8.87 33.91 -0.28
C THR A 373 -8.45 33.33 -1.63
N ASN A 374 -9.00 33.86 -2.72
CA ASN A 374 -8.52 33.55 -4.07
C ASN A 374 -7.34 34.46 -4.45
N PRO A 375 -6.38 33.97 -5.26
CA PRO A 375 -5.35 34.83 -5.82
C PRO A 375 -6.00 35.90 -6.72
N GLY A 376 -5.65 37.17 -6.51
CA GLY A 376 -6.15 38.31 -7.31
C GLY A 376 -5.54 38.36 -8.72
N GLY A 377 -5.10 39.54 -9.18
CA GLY A 377 -4.40 39.70 -10.48
C GLY A 377 -3.00 39.07 -10.56
N THR A 378 -2.64 38.22 -9.59
CA THR A 378 -1.36 37.53 -9.48
C THR A 378 -1.59 36.04 -9.22
N PHE A 379 -0.63 35.32 -8.65
CA PHE A 379 -0.75 33.92 -8.30
C PHE A 379 -0.38 33.65 -6.84
N TYR A 380 -0.82 32.52 -6.30
CA TYR A 380 -0.28 31.94 -5.07
C TYR A 380 0.70 30.82 -5.39
N TYR A 381 1.85 30.82 -4.73
CA TYR A 381 2.85 29.78 -4.81
C TYR A 381 2.48 28.64 -3.86
N VAL A 382 2.31 27.43 -4.40
CA VAL A 382 1.89 26.26 -3.61
C VAL A 382 3.12 25.49 -3.13
N ALA A 383 3.91 24.96 -4.07
CA ALA A 383 5.13 24.22 -3.81
C ALA A 383 6.07 24.26 -5.02
N GLY A 384 7.37 24.05 -4.79
CA GLY A 384 8.33 23.79 -5.87
C GLY A 384 9.79 24.07 -5.54
N ALA A 385 10.68 23.61 -6.42
CA ALA A 385 12.10 23.90 -6.40
C ALA A 385 12.44 24.85 -7.55
N ARG A 386 12.28 26.15 -7.30
CA ARG A 386 12.49 27.19 -8.31
C ARG A 386 13.14 28.44 -7.74
N ASP A 387 14.00 29.05 -8.55
CA ASP A 387 14.50 30.42 -8.37
C ASP A 387 13.91 31.39 -9.41
N GLY A 388 14.52 32.57 -9.57
CA GLY A 388 14.07 33.54 -10.57
C GLY A 388 14.20 33.08 -12.03
N LEU A 389 14.98 32.05 -12.32
CA LEU A 389 15.44 31.70 -13.67
C LEU A 389 15.13 30.24 -14.06
N THR A 390 15.31 29.28 -13.17
CA THR A 390 15.20 27.85 -13.46
C THR A 390 14.46 27.07 -12.37
N GLY A 391 14.07 25.83 -12.69
CA GLY A 391 13.33 24.93 -11.82
C GLY A 391 11.83 24.90 -12.13
N TRP A 392 11.04 24.42 -11.17
CA TRP A 392 9.60 24.24 -11.32
C TRP A 392 8.82 24.80 -10.12
N MET A 393 7.60 25.27 -10.39
CA MET A 393 6.66 25.67 -9.35
C MET A 393 5.23 25.34 -9.71
N LEU A 394 4.52 24.75 -8.75
CA LEU A 394 3.08 24.65 -8.75
C LEU A 394 2.48 25.92 -8.15
N THR A 395 1.56 26.52 -8.89
CA THR A 395 0.90 27.76 -8.48
C THR A 395 -0.60 27.67 -8.66
N LEU A 396 -1.32 28.51 -7.94
CA LEU A 396 -2.74 28.73 -8.10
C LEU A 396 -2.94 30.10 -8.75
N ARG A 397 -3.62 30.14 -9.91
CA ARG A 397 -3.81 31.38 -10.69
C ARG A 397 -5.26 31.53 -11.12
N ASN A 398 -5.66 32.77 -11.30
CA ASN A 398 -6.86 33.09 -12.07
C ASN A 398 -6.55 32.93 -13.57
N ASP A 399 -7.35 32.16 -14.31
CA ASP A 399 -7.23 32.00 -15.77
C ASP A 399 -8.20 32.89 -16.56
N ASN A 400 -8.77 33.90 -15.88
CA ASN A 400 -9.87 34.79 -16.30
C ASN A 400 -11.28 34.18 -16.24
N SER A 401 -11.42 32.87 -15.99
CA SER A 401 -12.70 32.17 -15.86
C SER A 401 -12.87 31.46 -14.51
N ALA A 402 -11.77 31.01 -13.93
CA ALA A 402 -11.70 30.22 -12.72
C ALA A 402 -10.32 30.30 -12.07
N ILE A 403 -10.27 29.89 -10.80
CA ILE A 403 -9.01 29.65 -10.10
C ILE A 403 -8.57 28.22 -10.37
N ARG A 404 -7.41 28.04 -10.98
CA ARG A 404 -6.86 26.74 -11.39
C ARG A 404 -5.40 26.59 -11.00
N TYR A 405 -4.99 25.34 -10.85
CA TYR A 405 -3.59 24.99 -10.70
C TYR A 405 -2.86 25.16 -12.03
N HIS A 406 -1.67 25.71 -11.93
CA HIS A 406 -0.83 26.10 -13.03
C HIS A 406 0.60 25.70 -12.72
N LEU A 407 1.22 25.00 -13.67
CA LEU A 407 2.61 24.56 -13.57
C LEU A 407 3.50 25.47 -14.42
N HIS A 408 4.56 25.99 -13.80
CA HIS A 408 5.64 26.64 -14.51
C HIS A 408 6.93 25.84 -14.32
N VAL A 409 7.59 25.49 -15.43
CA VAL A 409 8.87 24.79 -15.50
C VAL A 409 9.77 25.56 -16.46
N ASN A 410 10.98 25.86 -16.03
CA ASN A 410 12.00 26.49 -16.88
C ASN A 410 13.36 25.87 -16.57
N ARG A 411 14.08 25.40 -17.58
CA ARG A 411 15.47 24.94 -17.44
C ARG A 411 16.43 25.53 -18.48
N GLY A 412 16.01 26.60 -19.16
CA GLY A 412 16.72 27.17 -20.31
C GLY A 412 16.18 26.68 -21.66
N ALA A 413 17.03 26.65 -22.69
CA ALA A 413 16.61 26.34 -24.06
C ALA A 413 16.06 24.89 -24.17
N GLY A 414 14.79 24.76 -24.57
CA GLY A 414 14.16 23.48 -24.89
C GLY A 414 13.33 22.82 -23.78
N THR A 415 13.33 23.31 -22.53
CA THR A 415 12.48 22.78 -21.45
C THR A 415 11.73 23.92 -20.76
N ASN A 416 10.68 24.39 -21.44
CA ASN A 416 9.76 25.40 -20.91
C ASN A 416 8.33 24.85 -20.93
N LEU A 417 7.66 24.93 -19.78
CA LEU A 417 6.24 24.61 -19.62
C LEU A 417 5.61 25.73 -18.77
N ASP A 418 4.58 26.37 -19.28
CA ASP A 418 3.81 27.40 -18.57
C ASP A 418 2.35 27.15 -18.94
N SER A 419 1.67 26.32 -18.14
CA SER A 419 0.36 25.80 -18.53
C SER A 419 -0.52 25.46 -17.33
N TYR A 420 -1.83 25.58 -17.54
CA TYR A 420 -2.86 25.16 -16.59
C TYR A 420 -3.12 23.67 -16.73
N PHE A 421 -3.43 23.01 -15.61
CA PHE A 421 -3.99 21.67 -15.66
C PHE A 421 -5.44 21.72 -16.20
N PRO A 422 -5.84 20.76 -17.06
CA PRO A 422 -7.06 20.87 -17.85
C PRO A 422 -8.34 20.71 -17.02
N VAL A 423 -8.30 19.96 -15.93
CA VAL A 423 -9.44 19.63 -15.07
C VAL A 423 -9.17 20.15 -13.65
N GLY A 424 -10.20 20.41 -12.84
CA GLY A 424 -10.03 20.82 -11.44
C GLY A 424 -9.98 22.33 -11.20
N HIS A 425 -11.00 23.06 -11.65
CA HIS A 425 -11.22 24.43 -11.15
C HIS A 425 -11.60 24.36 -9.68
N VAL A 426 -10.95 25.19 -8.87
CA VAL A 426 -11.18 25.20 -7.43
C VAL A 426 -11.92 26.44 -6.98
N THR A 427 -12.25 27.41 -7.84
CA THR A 427 -12.80 28.77 -7.52
C THR A 427 -13.72 28.88 -6.29
N SER A 428 -14.69 27.99 -6.13
CA SER A 428 -15.68 28.00 -5.04
C SER A 428 -15.29 27.14 -3.83
N ASP A 429 -14.34 26.22 -4.00
CA ASP A 429 -13.88 25.33 -2.94
C ASP A 429 -12.76 26.00 -2.14
N MET A 430 -13.08 26.39 -0.91
CA MET A 430 -12.13 27.01 0.03
C MET A 430 -11.87 26.10 1.22
N GLU A 431 -12.31 24.85 1.18
CA GLU A 431 -12.06 23.88 2.23
C GLU A 431 -10.69 23.20 2.05
N TRP A 432 -10.36 22.32 3.00
CA TRP A 432 -9.14 21.52 2.92
C TRP A 432 -9.14 20.64 1.69
N GLN A 433 -8.07 20.75 0.91
CA GLN A 433 -7.83 19.94 -0.27
C GLN A 433 -6.49 19.22 -0.12
N HIS A 434 -6.49 17.93 -0.44
CA HIS A 434 -5.27 17.21 -0.72
C HIS A 434 -4.80 17.56 -2.12
N VAL A 435 -3.52 17.91 -2.24
CA VAL A 435 -2.87 18.22 -3.50
C VAL A 435 -1.66 17.33 -3.62
N ALA A 436 -1.58 16.55 -4.69
CA ALA A 436 -0.39 15.79 -5.06
C ALA A 436 0.04 16.14 -6.47
N LEU A 437 1.31 16.52 -6.64
CA LEU A 437 1.94 16.69 -7.93
C LEU A 437 2.99 15.60 -8.10
N THR A 438 2.79 14.77 -9.10
CA THR A 438 3.74 13.74 -9.51
C THR A 438 4.53 14.21 -10.72
N TYR A 439 5.78 13.77 -10.82
CA TYR A 439 6.61 13.97 -12.00
C TYR A 439 7.36 12.68 -12.30
N ASP A 440 7.13 12.13 -13.49
CA ASP A 440 7.86 10.99 -14.04
C ASP A 440 8.82 11.51 -15.10
N CYS A 441 10.13 11.44 -14.85
CA CYS A 441 11.14 11.92 -15.80
C CYS A 441 11.33 10.99 -17.01
N THR A 442 10.80 9.76 -16.96
CA THR A 442 10.98 8.71 -17.97
C THR A 442 9.79 8.60 -18.91
N LEU A 443 8.59 8.94 -18.42
CA LEU A 443 7.36 8.80 -19.18
C LEU A 443 7.34 9.72 -20.42
N ALA A 444 6.89 9.16 -21.55
CA ALA A 444 6.85 9.81 -22.87
C ALA A 444 8.20 10.37 -23.37
N GLY A 445 9.33 9.99 -22.75
CA GLY A 445 10.67 10.46 -23.10
C GLY A 445 10.97 11.92 -22.75
N LEU A 446 9.96 12.77 -22.58
CA LEU A 446 10.12 14.19 -22.23
C LEU A 446 9.88 14.46 -20.74
N GLY A 447 9.33 13.49 -20.03
CA GLY A 447 8.88 13.62 -18.66
C GLY A 447 7.48 14.23 -18.55
N VAL A 448 6.68 13.65 -17.68
CA VAL A 448 5.25 13.93 -17.53
C VAL A 448 4.95 14.33 -16.09
N TRP A 449 4.17 15.39 -15.96
CA TRP A 449 3.59 15.87 -14.71
C TRP A 449 2.14 15.45 -14.63
N GLU A 450 1.69 15.03 -13.47
CA GLU A 450 0.26 14.80 -13.22
C GLU A 450 -0.13 15.41 -11.88
N LEU A 451 -1.21 16.19 -11.89
CA LEU A 451 -1.77 16.80 -10.70
C LEU A 451 -2.99 16.00 -10.25
N PHE A 452 -3.06 15.73 -8.95
CA PHE A 452 -4.20 15.13 -8.29
C PHE A 452 -4.76 16.08 -7.23
N ILE A 453 -6.08 16.21 -7.20
CA ILE A 453 -6.81 16.94 -6.17
C ILE A 453 -7.74 15.94 -5.49
N ASN A 454 -7.62 15.79 -4.16
CA ASN A 454 -8.38 14.80 -3.39
C ASN A 454 -8.30 13.39 -4.02
N GLY A 455 -7.11 13.00 -4.49
CA GLY A 455 -6.84 11.68 -5.08
C GLY A 455 -7.37 11.49 -6.50
N THR A 456 -8.07 12.48 -7.06
CA THR A 456 -8.58 12.43 -8.45
C THR A 456 -7.65 13.19 -9.38
N SER A 457 -7.27 12.59 -10.51
CA SER A 457 -6.44 13.24 -11.52
C SER A 457 -7.14 14.48 -12.08
N SER A 458 -6.44 15.60 -12.04
CA SER A 458 -6.79 16.89 -12.64
C SER A 458 -6.13 17.06 -14.02
N GLY A 459 -5.46 16.02 -14.50
CA GLY A 459 -4.83 15.94 -15.82
C GLY A 459 -3.31 15.97 -15.80
N THR A 460 -2.74 15.72 -16.97
CA THR A 460 -1.30 15.60 -17.19
C THR A 460 -0.76 16.76 -18.03
N LEU A 461 0.51 17.12 -17.81
CA LEU A 461 1.27 18.02 -18.68
C LEU A 461 2.62 17.37 -19.02
N THR A 462 3.06 17.49 -20.27
CA THR A 462 4.35 16.93 -20.72
C THR A 462 5.34 18.05 -20.97
N ASN A 463 6.60 17.87 -20.59
CA ASN A 463 7.62 18.87 -20.94
C ASN A 463 7.82 18.95 -22.46
N THR A 464 8.34 20.07 -22.93
CA THR A 464 8.64 20.30 -24.35
C THR A 464 10.01 19.79 -24.79
N GLY A 465 10.82 19.25 -23.86
CA GLY A 465 12.15 18.71 -24.15
C GLY A 465 12.67 17.79 -23.04
N LEU A 466 13.71 17.02 -23.39
CA LEU A 466 14.28 15.95 -22.57
C LEU A 466 14.81 16.45 -21.20
N PRO A 467 14.52 15.75 -20.10
CA PRO A 467 14.94 16.16 -18.78
C PRO A 467 16.35 15.65 -18.42
N THR A 468 17.35 15.90 -19.27
CA THR A 468 18.69 15.27 -19.18
C THR A 468 19.75 15.99 -18.35
N VAL A 469 19.45 17.17 -17.78
CA VAL A 469 20.40 17.99 -16.99
C VAL A 469 19.69 18.49 -15.73
N SER A 470 20.42 18.68 -14.65
CA SER A 470 19.84 19.23 -13.42
C SER A 470 19.42 20.69 -13.61
N HIS A 471 18.32 21.09 -12.95
CA HIS A 471 17.98 22.51 -12.79
C HIS A 471 18.79 23.19 -11.67
N GLY A 472 19.51 22.41 -10.85
CA GLY A 472 20.50 22.90 -9.88
C GLY A 472 19.93 23.70 -8.70
N ILE A 473 18.61 23.67 -8.49
CA ILE A 473 17.97 24.45 -7.41
C ILE A 473 18.08 23.67 -6.11
N ASN A 474 18.77 24.26 -5.13
CA ASN A 474 19.06 23.57 -3.89
C ASN A 474 17.84 23.38 -2.99
N ALA A 475 16.96 24.39 -2.95
CA ALA A 475 15.88 24.46 -1.97
C ALA A 475 14.54 23.99 -2.55
N PHE A 476 13.79 23.25 -1.75
CA PHE A 476 12.37 23.01 -1.96
C PHE A 476 11.55 23.97 -1.09
N ASN A 477 10.65 24.74 -1.71
CA ASN A 477 9.88 25.76 -1.03
C ASN A 477 8.39 25.40 -0.99
N LEU A 478 7.75 25.71 0.14
CA LEU A 478 6.28 25.71 0.28
C LEU A 478 5.79 27.14 0.46
N CYS A 479 4.52 27.36 0.10
CA CYS A 479 3.72 28.57 0.36
C CYS A 479 4.27 29.91 -0.15
N GLY A 480 5.43 29.95 -0.80
CA GLY A 480 6.04 31.17 -1.31
C GLY A 480 7.37 30.90 -2.01
N ARG A 481 8.01 31.96 -2.51
CA ARG A 481 9.28 31.89 -3.25
C ARG A 481 10.30 32.90 -2.72
N VAL A 482 11.58 32.65 -3.04
CA VAL A 482 12.74 33.43 -2.60
C VAL A 482 12.61 34.93 -2.89
N SER A 483 11.94 35.33 -3.97
CA SER A 483 11.75 36.75 -4.32
C SER A 483 10.79 37.51 -3.40
N GLY A 484 10.19 36.86 -2.40
CA GLY A 484 9.36 37.52 -1.41
C GLY A 484 8.00 38.00 -1.94
N SER A 485 7.48 37.38 -3.00
CA SER A 485 6.17 37.72 -3.59
C SER A 485 5.33 36.46 -3.82
N ASN A 486 4.01 36.62 -3.94
CA ASN A 486 3.08 35.53 -4.28
C ASN A 486 2.92 34.45 -3.21
N THR A 487 3.08 34.82 -1.94
CA THR A 487 2.80 33.94 -0.80
C THR A 487 1.34 33.45 -0.85
N PHE A 488 1.15 32.16 -0.59
CA PHE A 488 -0.17 31.58 -0.46
C PHE A 488 -0.84 32.06 0.82
N ILE A 489 -2.11 32.44 0.73
CA ILE A 489 -2.90 32.94 1.87
C ILE A 489 -3.87 31.85 2.31
N GLY A 490 -3.64 31.30 3.51
CA GLY A 490 -4.37 30.17 4.06
C GLY A 490 -3.50 29.22 4.86
N TYR A 491 -3.97 27.99 5.01
CA TYR A 491 -3.43 26.95 5.87
C TYR A 491 -2.70 25.88 5.06
N TYR A 492 -1.60 25.35 5.62
CA TYR A 492 -0.83 24.22 5.10
C TYR A 492 -0.67 23.18 6.18
N ASP A 493 -0.76 21.91 5.79
CA ASP A 493 -0.67 20.82 6.74
C ASP A 493 -0.17 19.52 6.09
N CYS A 494 0.48 18.65 6.86
CA CYS A 494 0.98 17.32 6.46
C CYS A 494 1.57 17.23 5.04
N TRP A 495 2.74 17.85 4.83
CA TRP A 495 3.44 17.82 3.54
C TRP A 495 4.47 16.70 3.46
N ARG A 496 4.52 16.03 2.31
CA ARG A 496 5.41 14.90 2.00
C ARG A 496 6.12 15.12 0.67
N VAL A 497 7.39 14.73 0.63
CA VAL A 497 8.16 14.56 -0.62
C VAL A 497 8.68 13.14 -0.69
N THR A 498 8.42 12.47 -1.81
CA THR A 498 8.81 11.09 -2.09
C THR A 498 9.65 11.05 -3.35
N ASP A 499 10.71 10.25 -3.37
CA ASP A 499 11.66 10.14 -4.49
C ASP A 499 11.18 9.28 -5.67
N SER A 500 9.86 9.13 -5.82
CA SER A 500 9.23 8.36 -6.87
C SER A 500 7.82 8.89 -7.16
N VAL A 501 7.29 8.49 -8.32
CA VAL A 501 5.91 8.75 -8.72
C VAL A 501 5.01 7.83 -7.92
N LEU A 502 4.17 8.42 -7.06
CA LEU A 502 3.19 7.70 -6.26
C LEU A 502 1.91 7.48 -7.06
N ALA A 503 1.34 6.28 -6.95
CA ALA A 503 -0.01 5.99 -7.42
C ALA A 503 -1.07 6.59 -6.47
N PRO A 504 -2.31 6.84 -6.94
CA PRO A 504 -3.37 7.39 -6.08
C PRO A 504 -3.64 6.61 -4.80
N GLY A 505 -3.52 5.28 -4.83
CA GLY A 505 -3.64 4.41 -3.65
C GLY A 505 -2.50 4.54 -2.63
N GLN A 506 -1.47 5.32 -2.93
CA GLN A 506 -0.31 5.56 -2.06
C GLN A 506 -0.27 6.99 -1.51
N PHE A 507 -1.15 7.89 -1.96
CA PHE A 507 -1.20 9.27 -1.46
C PHE A 507 -1.62 9.34 0.01
N LEU A 508 -1.32 10.47 0.66
CA LEU A 508 -1.73 10.74 2.04
C LEU A 508 -3.25 10.71 2.23
N ASN A 509 -4.04 10.85 1.15
CA ASN A 509 -5.49 10.79 1.17
C ASN A 509 -6.06 9.47 0.61
N ALA A 510 -5.20 8.49 0.29
CA ALA A 510 -5.64 7.21 -0.25
C ALA A 510 -6.56 6.49 0.75
N ALA A 511 -7.73 6.06 0.27
CA ALA A 511 -8.53 5.11 1.01
C ALA A 511 -7.79 3.77 1.00
N VAL A 512 -7.49 3.22 2.17
CA VAL A 512 -6.93 1.88 2.28
C VAL A 512 -8.07 0.90 1.96
N ASP A 513 -7.88 -0.02 1.01
CA ASP A 513 -8.78 -1.17 0.76
C ASP A 513 -8.82 -2.18 1.93
N GLN A 514 -8.31 -1.79 3.10
CA GLN A 514 -8.55 -2.48 4.35
C GLN A 514 -9.16 -1.50 5.34
N PRO A 515 -10.31 -1.85 5.97
CA PRO A 515 -10.77 -1.09 7.12
C PRO A 515 -9.62 -1.01 8.14
N PRO A 516 -9.40 0.16 8.76
CA PRO A 516 -8.35 0.31 9.74
C PRO A 516 -8.48 -0.81 10.78
N VAL A 517 -7.42 -1.63 10.96
CA VAL A 517 -7.40 -2.65 12.01
C VAL A 517 -7.81 -1.97 13.33
N PRO A 518 -8.93 -2.39 13.96
CA PRO A 518 -9.43 -1.73 15.15
C PRO A 518 -8.38 -1.78 16.26
N ARG A 519 -8.02 -0.62 16.84
CA ARG A 519 -7.05 -0.58 17.92
C ARG A 519 -7.77 -0.48 19.25
N THR A 520 -7.53 -1.45 20.12
CA THR A 520 -7.98 -1.38 21.50
C THR A 520 -7.21 -0.26 22.22
N LEU A 521 -7.93 0.68 22.82
CA LEU A 521 -7.38 1.78 23.62
C LEU A 521 -7.17 1.35 25.07
N GLY A 522 -8.17 0.67 25.63
CA GLY A 522 -8.17 0.19 27.00
C GLY A 522 -8.91 -1.13 27.10
N TYR A 523 -8.40 -2.02 27.93
CA TYR A 523 -9.05 -3.26 28.30
C TYR A 523 -8.87 -3.49 29.79
N TRP A 524 -9.98 -3.65 30.52
CA TRP A 524 -10.00 -3.90 31.95
C TRP A 524 -10.69 -5.22 32.22
N LYS A 525 -9.95 -6.16 32.79
CA LYS A 525 -10.50 -7.40 33.34
C LYS A 525 -11.45 -7.07 34.50
N LEU A 526 -11.06 -6.06 35.29
CA LEU A 526 -11.71 -5.56 36.51
C LEU A 526 -11.40 -6.41 37.75
N ASP A 527 -10.74 -7.55 37.59
CA ASP A 527 -10.44 -8.50 38.65
C ASP A 527 -9.01 -9.06 38.57
N ALA A 528 -8.53 -9.59 39.70
CA ALA A 528 -7.26 -10.28 39.86
C ALA A 528 -7.40 -11.52 40.76
N PRO A 529 -6.48 -12.50 40.64
CA PRO A 529 -6.49 -13.72 41.44
C PRO A 529 -6.67 -13.47 42.94
N GLY A 530 -7.54 -14.26 43.57
CA GLY A 530 -7.86 -14.13 45.00
C GLY A 530 -9.03 -13.20 45.31
N GLY A 531 -9.78 -12.75 44.30
CA GLY A 531 -10.94 -11.88 44.50
C GLY A 531 -10.56 -10.43 44.81
N VAL A 532 -9.43 -9.98 44.28
CA VAL A 532 -8.95 -8.60 44.37
C VAL A 532 -9.38 -7.85 43.11
N MET A 533 -9.57 -6.55 43.21
CA MET A 533 -9.90 -5.68 42.08
C MET A 533 -8.67 -5.36 41.25
N ASP A 534 -8.78 -5.43 39.92
CA ASP A 534 -7.77 -4.92 38.99
C ASP A 534 -8.33 -3.81 38.10
N LEU A 535 -7.99 -2.57 38.44
CA LEU A 535 -8.38 -1.40 37.65
C LEU A 535 -7.32 -1.00 36.62
N ALA A 536 -6.21 -1.73 36.50
CA ALA A 536 -5.22 -1.45 35.49
C ALA A 536 -5.78 -1.78 34.08
N SER A 537 -5.47 -0.92 33.11
CA SER A 537 -5.66 -1.28 31.72
C SER A 537 -4.55 -2.25 31.33
N SER A 538 -4.94 -3.39 30.77
CA SER A 538 -3.98 -4.38 30.26
C SER A 538 -3.33 -3.95 28.94
N VAL A 539 -3.76 -2.83 28.34
CA VAL A 539 -3.31 -2.36 27.02
C VAL A 539 -2.40 -1.14 27.12
N ASP A 540 -2.83 -0.11 27.86
CA ASP A 540 -2.06 1.11 28.08
C ASP A 540 -2.28 1.57 29.51
N ALA A 541 -1.23 1.48 30.32
CA ALA A 541 -1.27 1.78 31.74
C ALA A 541 -1.77 3.20 32.06
N ARG A 542 -1.69 4.15 31.11
CA ARG A 542 -2.22 5.51 31.27
C ARG A 542 -3.74 5.55 31.41
N PHE A 543 -4.44 4.54 30.89
CA PHE A 543 -5.89 4.42 30.96
C PHE A 543 -6.35 3.48 32.07
N GLY A 544 -5.57 3.32 33.15
CA GLY A 544 -6.07 2.69 34.36
C GLY A 544 -7.33 3.40 34.88
N LEU A 545 -8.31 2.62 35.34
CA LEU A 545 -9.52 3.15 35.97
C LEU A 545 -9.18 3.68 37.37
N ILE A 546 -9.64 4.88 37.67
CA ILE A 546 -9.50 5.55 38.95
C ILE A 546 -10.85 5.47 39.67
N PRO A 547 -10.92 4.89 40.89
CA PRO A 547 -12.14 4.92 41.69
C PRO A 547 -12.60 6.34 41.99
N ALA A 548 -13.91 6.58 41.91
CA ALA A 548 -14.56 7.80 42.35
C ALA A 548 -15.83 7.49 43.16
N ASN A 549 -16.20 8.42 44.03
CA ASN A 549 -17.40 8.34 44.86
C ASN A 549 -17.48 6.98 45.61
N GLY A 550 -16.49 6.66 46.45
CA GLY A 550 -16.46 5.36 47.14
C GLY A 550 -16.07 4.14 46.29
N GLY A 551 -16.04 4.25 44.97
CA GLY A 551 -15.41 3.28 44.06
C GLY A 551 -16.13 1.93 43.93
N PRO A 552 -15.67 1.07 43.00
CA PRO A 552 -16.16 -0.30 42.91
C PRO A 552 -15.71 -1.16 44.10
N ALA A 553 -16.24 -2.39 44.21
CA ALA A 553 -15.79 -3.43 45.13
C ALA A 553 -15.60 -4.75 44.38
N ALA A 554 -14.54 -5.49 44.68
CA ALA A 554 -14.28 -6.79 44.03
C ALA A 554 -15.29 -7.87 44.47
N THR A 555 -15.53 -8.82 43.58
CA THR A 555 -16.31 -10.03 43.87
C THR A 555 -15.73 -11.23 43.12
N ASN A 556 -16.03 -12.44 43.60
CA ASN A 556 -15.66 -13.70 42.97
C ASN A 556 -16.70 -14.20 41.93
N ILE A 557 -17.73 -13.40 41.63
CA ILE A 557 -18.70 -13.70 40.56
C ILE A 557 -18.00 -13.49 39.22
N GLN A 558 -18.04 -14.49 38.35
CA GLN A 558 -17.29 -14.49 37.08
C GLN A 558 -18.23 -14.54 35.89
N VAL A 559 -17.83 -13.92 34.78
CA VAL A 559 -18.47 -14.09 33.47
C VAL A 559 -17.93 -15.29 32.67
N ARG A 560 -16.85 -15.94 33.16
CA ARG A 560 -15.96 -16.92 32.49
C ARG A 560 -16.59 -17.93 31.52
N LEU A 561 -17.86 -18.31 31.70
CA LEU A 561 -18.56 -19.23 30.80
C LEU A 561 -19.03 -18.60 29.47
N ARG A 562 -18.99 -17.26 29.31
CA ARG A 562 -19.57 -16.58 28.15
C ARG A 562 -18.60 -15.82 27.25
N ILE A 563 -17.32 -15.65 27.62
CA ILE A 563 -16.32 -15.03 26.72
C ILE A 563 -15.68 -16.14 25.87
N PRO A 564 -15.92 -16.23 24.55
CA PRO A 564 -15.28 -17.24 23.72
C PRO A 564 -13.83 -16.84 23.44
N ASN A 565 -12.86 -17.74 23.69
CA ASN A 565 -11.45 -17.51 23.34
C ASN A 565 -10.93 -18.49 22.26
N PRO A 566 -10.92 -18.09 20.98
CA PRO A 566 -10.26 -18.85 19.90
C PRO A 566 -8.75 -18.56 19.73
N ASP A 567 -8.16 -17.58 20.44
CA ASP A 567 -6.73 -17.23 20.32
C ASP A 567 -5.92 -17.71 21.54
N THR A 568 -5.11 -18.75 21.32
CA THR A 568 -4.28 -19.40 22.34
C THR A 568 -2.85 -18.84 22.39
N SER A 569 -2.58 -17.68 21.78
CA SER A 569 -1.22 -17.12 21.76
C SER A 569 -0.80 -16.56 23.14
N PRO A 570 0.50 -16.67 23.52
CA PRO A 570 0.96 -16.33 24.88
C PRO A 570 0.79 -14.85 25.26
N ASP A 571 0.77 -13.96 24.27
CA ASP A 571 0.74 -12.51 24.45
C ASP A 571 -0.68 -11.93 24.35
N PHE A 572 -1.70 -12.78 24.27
CA PHE A 572 -3.10 -12.38 24.10
C PHE A 572 -3.68 -11.75 25.38
N ILE A 573 -3.97 -10.45 25.32
CA ILE A 573 -4.66 -9.73 26.40
C ILE A 573 -6.15 -10.05 26.35
N GLY A 574 -6.66 -10.93 27.22
CA GLY A 574 -8.10 -11.24 27.29
C GLY A 574 -8.46 -12.70 27.51
N ASP A 575 -7.49 -13.56 27.83
CA ASP A 575 -7.73 -14.96 28.15
C ASP A 575 -8.65 -15.10 29.39
N PRO A 576 -9.91 -15.57 29.22
CA PRO A 576 -10.88 -15.71 30.31
C PRO A 576 -10.47 -16.73 31.36
N THR A 577 -9.49 -17.59 31.07
CA THR A 577 -8.96 -18.53 32.08
C THR A 577 -8.25 -17.81 33.24
N ASN A 578 -7.82 -16.56 33.01
CA ASN A 578 -7.18 -15.71 34.01
C ASN A 578 -8.17 -14.77 34.71
N HIS A 579 -9.45 -14.76 34.33
CA HIS A 579 -10.47 -13.99 35.01
C HIS A 579 -11.00 -14.81 36.19
N THR A 580 -10.83 -14.27 37.38
CA THR A 580 -11.10 -14.87 38.68
C THR A 580 -12.21 -14.17 39.47
N GLY A 581 -12.78 -13.08 38.94
CA GLY A 581 -13.83 -12.30 39.58
C GLY A 581 -14.43 -11.21 38.68
N SER A 582 -15.12 -10.26 39.29
CA SER A 582 -15.67 -9.06 38.64
C SER A 582 -15.77 -7.92 39.66
N VAL A 583 -16.31 -6.77 39.27
CA VAL A 583 -16.53 -5.64 40.22
C VAL A 583 -17.99 -5.24 40.34
N PHE A 584 -18.38 -4.87 41.56
CA PHE A 584 -19.63 -4.19 41.84
C PHE A 584 -19.40 -2.69 41.92
N PHE A 585 -20.15 -1.93 41.13
CA PHE A 585 -20.32 -0.51 41.41
C PHE A 585 -21.41 -0.29 42.46
N ARG A 586 -22.44 -1.15 42.50
CA ARG A 586 -23.41 -1.16 43.58
C ARG A 586 -23.91 -2.57 43.85
N GLY A 587 -23.86 -2.99 45.11
CA GLY A 587 -24.36 -4.30 45.53
C GLY A 587 -25.89 -4.38 45.58
N PRO A 588 -26.49 -5.60 45.58
CA PRO A 588 -27.94 -5.79 45.54
C PRO A 588 -28.70 -5.19 46.74
N ALA A 589 -28.04 -5.12 47.90
CA ALA A 589 -28.60 -4.63 49.16
C ALA A 589 -28.08 -3.22 49.53
N GLU A 590 -27.25 -2.60 48.69
CA GLU A 590 -26.69 -1.29 48.99
C GLU A 590 -27.71 -0.18 48.65
N ALA A 591 -27.87 0.73 49.61
CA ALA A 591 -28.61 1.97 49.37
C ALA A 591 -28.03 2.68 48.15
N ALA A 592 -28.90 3.30 47.37
CA ALA A 592 -28.51 3.95 46.14
C ALA A 592 -27.46 5.03 46.45
N ASN A 593 -26.26 4.84 45.90
CA ASN A 593 -25.05 5.61 46.17
C ASN A 593 -24.45 6.09 44.85
N GLU A 594 -23.56 7.06 44.95
CA GLU A 594 -22.71 7.48 43.84
C GLU A 594 -21.48 6.59 43.94
N ARG A 595 -21.29 5.59 43.08
CA ARG A 595 -20.07 4.77 42.98
C ARG A 595 -19.67 4.63 41.52
N SER A 596 -18.43 4.96 41.19
CA SER A 596 -17.97 5.03 39.81
C SER A 596 -16.47 4.75 39.69
N ALA A 597 -16.02 4.51 38.46
CA ALA A 597 -14.62 4.53 38.12
C ALA A 597 -14.45 5.22 36.76
N TYR A 598 -13.30 5.83 36.55
CA TYR A 598 -13.03 6.56 35.32
C TYR A 598 -11.59 6.46 34.84
N ALA A 599 -11.38 6.45 33.54
CA ALA A 599 -10.07 6.55 32.91
C ALA A 599 -9.88 7.98 32.40
N SER A 600 -8.92 8.70 32.99
CA SER A 600 -8.60 10.06 32.56
C SER A 600 -7.97 10.10 31.18
N TYR A 601 -8.24 11.20 30.47
CA TYR A 601 -7.84 11.47 29.08
C TYR A 601 -8.38 10.52 28.01
N LEU A 602 -8.95 9.37 28.38
CA LEU A 602 -9.55 8.45 27.42
C LEU A 602 -10.82 9.05 26.80
N GLY A 603 -11.56 9.87 27.54
CA GLY A 603 -12.77 10.52 27.03
C GLY A 603 -12.54 11.41 25.80
N LEU A 604 -11.31 11.93 25.62
CA LEU A 604 -10.90 12.71 24.44
C LEU A 604 -10.87 11.89 23.14
N GLN A 605 -10.83 10.56 23.26
CA GLN A 605 -10.88 9.62 22.13
C GLN A 605 -12.30 9.07 21.90
N LEU A 606 -13.25 9.42 22.77
CA LEU A 606 -14.64 8.94 22.76
C LEU A 606 -15.61 10.10 22.57
N ASP A 607 -15.20 11.09 21.79
CA ASP A 607 -16.05 12.20 21.39
C ASP A 607 -16.95 11.76 20.22
N PRO A 608 -18.23 12.17 20.15
CA PRO A 608 -19.08 11.90 18.98
C PRO A 608 -18.54 12.41 17.64
N ALA A 609 -17.55 13.31 17.63
CA ALA A 609 -16.79 13.71 16.44
C ALA A 609 -15.80 12.64 15.93
N ASP A 610 -15.58 11.57 16.69
CA ASP A 610 -14.75 10.40 16.33
C ASP A 610 -15.61 9.14 16.23
N SER A 611 -15.05 8.03 15.75
CA SER A 611 -15.72 6.72 15.77
C SER A 611 -15.04 5.81 16.78
N PHE A 612 -15.85 5.02 17.49
CA PHE A 612 -15.36 4.18 18.57
C PHE A 612 -16.36 3.07 18.90
N THR A 613 -15.87 2.07 19.62
CA THR A 613 -16.71 1.04 20.24
C THR A 613 -16.40 0.96 21.72
N VAL A 614 -17.44 0.91 22.55
CA VAL A 614 -17.34 0.61 23.98
C VAL A 614 -18.15 -0.64 24.26
N GLU A 615 -17.54 -1.62 24.89
CA GLU A 615 -18.23 -2.87 25.20
C GLU A 615 -17.73 -3.54 26.47
N GLY A 616 -18.51 -4.46 27.00
CA GLY A 616 -18.12 -5.30 28.12
C GLY A 616 -19.29 -6.15 28.59
N TRP A 617 -19.09 -6.82 29.73
CA TRP A 617 -20.13 -7.64 30.32
C TRP A 617 -20.73 -6.95 31.53
N LEU A 618 -22.05 -7.06 31.65
CA LEU A 618 -22.77 -6.63 32.83
C LEU A 618 -23.79 -7.68 33.30
N ARG A 619 -24.02 -7.72 34.61
CA ARG A 619 -25.06 -8.54 35.23
C ARG A 619 -25.85 -7.70 36.23
N LEU A 620 -27.12 -7.44 35.92
CA LEU A 620 -28.02 -6.63 36.74
C LEU A 620 -28.53 -7.41 37.97
N TYR A 621 -28.78 -6.69 39.07
CA TYR A 621 -29.43 -7.20 40.28
C TYR A 621 -30.75 -6.50 40.62
N GLY A 622 -31.16 -5.53 39.81
CA GLY A 622 -32.42 -4.83 39.97
C GLY A 622 -32.77 -4.02 38.73
N ASP A 623 -34.02 -3.58 38.68
CA ASP A 623 -34.53 -2.66 37.66
C ASP A 623 -34.61 -1.22 38.23
N PRO A 624 -34.55 -0.18 37.39
CA PRO A 624 -34.85 1.18 37.82
C PRO A 624 -36.23 1.23 38.50
N ALA A 625 -36.31 1.92 39.65
CA ALA A 625 -37.51 1.91 40.47
C ALA A 625 -38.69 2.62 39.80
N ASP A 626 -38.41 3.64 39.00
CA ASP A 626 -39.37 4.46 38.26
C ASP A 626 -38.71 5.07 37.00
N THR A 627 -39.45 5.89 36.26
CA THR A 627 -39.01 6.55 35.01
C THR A 627 -37.97 7.66 35.23
N ASN A 628 -37.80 8.12 36.49
CA ASN A 628 -36.81 9.12 36.88
C ASN A 628 -35.49 8.48 37.31
N SER A 629 -35.53 7.20 37.69
CA SER A 629 -34.37 6.41 38.05
C SER A 629 -33.55 6.09 36.81
N LEU A 630 -32.25 6.34 36.87
CA LEU A 630 -31.31 5.99 35.81
C LEU A 630 -30.16 5.17 36.39
N PHE A 631 -29.77 4.12 35.67
CA PHE A 631 -28.61 3.29 35.97
C PHE A 631 -27.54 3.58 34.92
N PHE A 632 -26.43 4.18 35.34
CA PHE A 632 -25.34 4.55 34.43
C PHE A 632 -24.46 3.34 34.09
N VAL A 633 -24.31 3.05 32.80
CA VAL A 633 -23.51 1.92 32.33
C VAL A 633 -22.11 2.41 31.94
N ALA A 634 -22.01 3.27 30.92
CA ALA A 634 -20.76 3.82 30.43
C ALA A 634 -20.98 5.18 29.75
N GLY A 635 -19.95 6.01 29.67
CA GLY A 635 -20.02 7.29 28.96
C GLY A 635 -18.85 8.21 29.24
N ASN A 636 -18.81 9.37 28.59
CA ASN A 636 -17.82 10.41 28.88
C ASN A 636 -18.44 11.71 29.43
N ARG A 637 -19.76 11.75 29.62
CA ARG A 637 -20.46 12.96 30.07
C ARG A 637 -20.11 13.35 31.51
N ARG A 638 -19.34 14.43 31.67
CA ARG A 638 -19.01 15.03 32.99
C ARG A 638 -19.77 16.34 33.27
N SER A 639 -20.42 16.95 32.28
CA SER A 639 -21.16 18.20 32.47
C SER A 639 -22.38 18.26 31.52
N ALA A 640 -22.67 19.42 30.92
CA ALA A 640 -23.74 19.57 29.94
C ALA A 640 -23.48 18.75 28.67
N TYR A 641 -22.23 18.54 28.27
CA TYR A 641 -21.86 17.90 27.00
C TYR A 641 -21.23 16.52 27.19
N GLY A 642 -21.30 15.70 26.15
CA GLY A 642 -20.84 14.30 26.11
C GLY A 642 -22.00 13.32 25.97
N TRP A 643 -21.67 12.04 26.01
CA TRP A 643 -22.65 10.96 25.90
C TRP A 643 -22.66 10.05 27.14
N MET A 644 -23.79 9.39 27.34
CA MET A 644 -23.96 8.35 28.34
C MET A 644 -24.95 7.30 27.87
N LEU A 645 -24.55 6.05 28.04
CA LEU A 645 -25.41 4.88 27.94
C LEU A 645 -25.94 4.55 29.32
N THR A 646 -27.27 4.49 29.42
CA THR A 646 -27.99 4.29 30.69
C THR A 646 -29.06 3.22 30.53
N LEU A 647 -29.47 2.59 31.63
CA LEU A 647 -30.69 1.82 31.71
C LEU A 647 -31.76 2.64 32.42
N ARG A 648 -32.94 2.75 31.83
CA ARG A 648 -34.08 3.51 32.35
C ARG A 648 -35.37 2.73 32.17
N ARG A 649 -36.36 2.99 33.02
CA ARG A 649 -37.72 2.49 32.80
C ARG A 649 -38.42 3.38 31.77
N ASP A 650 -38.86 2.78 30.68
CA ASP A 650 -39.69 3.47 29.69
C ASP A 650 -41.09 3.73 30.27
N ALA A 651 -41.59 4.96 30.10
CA ALA A 651 -42.89 5.38 30.60
C ALA A 651 -44.04 4.75 29.80
N ALA A 652 -43.81 4.36 28.54
CA ALA A 652 -44.84 3.79 27.68
C ALA A 652 -45.11 2.32 27.99
N ASP A 653 -44.04 1.52 28.10
CA ASP A 653 -44.12 0.06 28.19
C ASP A 653 -43.73 -0.52 29.57
N GLU A 654 -43.32 0.33 30.53
CA GLU A 654 -42.77 -0.05 31.85
C GLU A 654 -41.53 -0.98 31.81
N LYS A 655 -40.93 -1.15 30.64
CA LYS A 655 -39.73 -1.96 30.42
C LYS A 655 -38.46 -1.24 30.86
N THR A 656 -37.48 -2.00 31.35
CA THR A 656 -36.11 -1.53 31.54
C THR A 656 -35.38 -1.61 30.20
N LEU A 657 -35.10 -0.46 29.58
CA LEU A 657 -34.45 -0.37 28.27
C LEU A 657 -33.14 0.41 28.34
N PHE A 658 -32.23 0.10 27.41
CA PHE A 658 -31.07 0.95 27.17
C PHE A 658 -31.49 2.27 26.54
N HIS A 659 -30.91 3.34 27.05
CA HIS A 659 -31.20 4.71 26.70
C HIS A 659 -29.88 5.44 26.46
N LEU A 660 -29.76 6.05 25.27
CA LEU A 660 -28.64 6.88 24.90
C LEU A 660 -29.01 8.35 25.09
N TYR A 661 -28.20 9.05 25.86
CA TYR A 661 -28.18 10.50 25.85
C TYR A 661 -26.86 10.98 25.25
N THR A 662 -26.89 11.90 24.29
CA THR A 662 -25.73 12.67 23.84
C THR A 662 -26.07 14.15 23.71
N GLN A 663 -25.11 15.02 24.02
CA GLN A 663 -25.21 16.46 23.76
C GLN A 663 -23.84 17.04 23.37
N THR A 664 -23.77 17.79 22.27
CA THR A 664 -22.55 18.50 21.85
C THR A 664 -22.77 20.02 21.75
N GLN A 665 -21.69 20.78 21.57
CA GLN A 665 -21.78 22.23 21.35
C GLN A 665 -22.34 22.61 19.98
N ASP A 666 -22.28 21.70 19.01
CA ASP A 666 -22.80 21.91 17.66
C ASP A 666 -24.33 21.81 17.58
N GLY A 667 -25.00 21.63 18.74
CA GLY A 667 -26.44 21.43 18.81
C GLY A 667 -26.89 19.98 18.63
N MET A 668 -25.97 19.02 18.56
CA MET A 668 -26.32 17.59 18.56
C MET A 668 -27.02 17.25 19.87
N SER A 669 -28.18 16.61 19.75
CA SER A 669 -28.82 15.92 20.86
C SER A 669 -29.44 14.59 20.39
N VAL A 670 -29.20 13.55 21.17
CA VAL A 670 -29.92 12.28 21.15
C VAL A 670 -30.37 12.05 22.58
N ASP A 671 -31.64 11.73 22.77
CA ASP A 671 -32.25 11.42 24.06
C ASP A 671 -33.33 10.38 23.76
N SER A 672 -32.91 9.12 23.62
CA SER A 672 -33.76 8.08 23.01
C SER A 672 -33.42 6.68 23.50
N PHE A 673 -34.45 5.83 23.53
CA PHE A 673 -34.35 4.41 23.87
C PHE A 673 -33.99 3.56 22.65
N PHE A 674 -33.28 2.46 22.89
CA PHE A 674 -33.19 1.36 21.94
C PHE A 674 -34.36 0.40 22.17
N PRO A 675 -35.40 0.40 21.31
CA PRO A 675 -36.70 -0.19 21.64
C PRO A 675 -36.67 -1.72 21.78
N SER A 676 -35.71 -2.40 21.13
CA SER A 676 -35.57 -3.86 21.21
C SER A 676 -34.71 -4.32 22.39
N ALA A 677 -34.04 -3.40 23.09
CA ALA A 677 -33.02 -3.69 24.08
C ALA A 677 -33.59 -3.94 25.50
N ASP A 678 -34.56 -4.85 25.61
CA ASP A 678 -35.26 -5.17 26.86
C ASP A 678 -34.37 -5.92 27.87
N MET A 679 -34.19 -5.32 29.04
CA MET A 679 -33.45 -5.87 30.18
C MET A 679 -34.33 -6.16 31.40
N THR A 680 -35.66 -6.02 31.26
CA THR A 680 -36.63 -6.20 32.34
C THR A 680 -36.49 -7.59 32.96
N GLY A 681 -36.21 -7.64 34.26
CA GLY A 681 -36.05 -8.91 34.98
C GLY A 681 -34.84 -9.76 34.56
N LYS A 682 -34.00 -9.32 33.61
CA LYS A 682 -32.78 -10.06 33.22
C LYS A 682 -31.74 -9.96 34.33
N ARG A 683 -31.22 -11.11 34.77
CA ARG A 683 -30.21 -11.23 35.85
C ARG A 683 -29.04 -12.13 35.47
N GLU A 684 -28.98 -12.53 34.21
CA GLU A 684 -27.83 -13.23 33.64
C GLU A 684 -26.76 -12.23 33.22
N TRP A 685 -25.55 -12.73 32.95
CA TRP A 685 -24.53 -11.94 32.27
C TRP A 685 -24.97 -11.67 30.84
N THR A 686 -24.95 -10.40 30.46
CA THR A 686 -25.25 -9.91 29.12
C THR A 686 -24.05 -9.11 28.62
N HIS A 687 -23.58 -9.44 27.42
CA HIS A 687 -22.60 -8.62 26.71
C HIS A 687 -23.30 -7.41 26.13
N VAL A 688 -22.70 -6.25 26.32
CA VAL A 688 -23.22 -4.97 25.85
C VAL A 688 -22.14 -4.31 25.03
N ALA A 689 -22.46 -3.92 23.80
CA ALA A 689 -21.59 -3.11 22.96
C ALA A 689 -22.35 -1.93 22.37
N LEU A 690 -21.79 -0.74 22.52
CA LEU A 690 -22.24 0.48 21.87
C LEU A 690 -21.20 0.87 20.83
N VAL A 691 -21.62 0.88 19.56
CA VAL A 691 -20.81 1.23 18.41
C VAL A 691 -21.23 2.61 17.93
N HIS A 692 -20.30 3.55 17.88
CA HIS A 692 -20.50 4.86 17.28
C HIS A 692 -19.69 4.98 16.00
N ASP A 693 -20.39 5.12 14.88
CA ASP A 693 -19.80 5.40 13.56
C ASP A 693 -20.13 6.84 13.18
N ARG A 694 -19.10 7.68 13.05
CA ARG A 694 -19.28 9.10 12.73
C ARG A 694 -19.63 9.34 11.26
N VAL A 695 -19.26 8.42 10.37
CA VAL A 695 -19.36 8.57 8.91
C VAL A 695 -20.66 7.97 8.39
N ALA A 696 -21.23 7.02 9.11
CA ALA A 696 -22.52 6.43 8.77
C ALA A 696 -23.65 7.48 8.66
N ALA A 697 -24.43 7.37 7.58
CA ALA A 697 -25.60 8.20 7.29
C ALA A 697 -25.37 9.72 7.27
N ASP A 698 -24.14 10.17 6.96
CA ASP A 698 -23.72 11.59 6.85
C ASP A 698 -23.83 12.43 8.14
N LEU A 699 -24.47 11.93 9.19
CA LEU A 699 -24.68 12.60 10.48
C LEU A 699 -24.01 11.85 11.65
N GLY A 700 -23.66 10.57 11.45
CA GLY A 700 -23.17 9.64 12.45
C GLY A 700 -24.30 8.86 13.14
N THR A 701 -24.00 7.61 13.50
CA THR A 701 -24.95 6.64 14.05
C THR A 701 -24.42 5.91 15.28
N TRP A 702 -25.32 5.56 16.18
CA TRP A 702 -25.10 4.75 17.36
C TRP A 702 -25.86 3.44 17.23
N GLU A 703 -25.16 2.32 17.26
CA GLU A 703 -25.76 0.99 17.24
C GLU A 703 -25.48 0.25 18.55
N LEU A 704 -26.52 -0.33 19.13
CA LEU A 704 -26.41 -1.14 20.34
C LEU A 704 -26.50 -2.62 20.00
N PHE A 705 -25.59 -3.41 20.55
CA PHE A 705 -25.62 -4.88 20.50
C PHE A 705 -25.76 -5.45 21.90
N LEU A 706 -26.59 -6.49 22.03
CA LEU A 706 -26.70 -7.31 23.22
C LEU A 706 -26.41 -8.76 22.85
N ASP A 707 -25.47 -9.39 23.55
CA ASP A 707 -25.00 -10.76 23.26
C ASP A 707 -24.68 -10.95 21.75
N GLY A 708 -24.06 -9.92 21.17
CA GLY A 708 -23.69 -9.84 19.76
C GLY A 708 -24.83 -9.61 18.76
N ALA A 709 -26.09 -9.56 19.20
CA ALA A 709 -27.24 -9.28 18.34
C ALA A 709 -27.59 -7.77 18.34
N PRO A 710 -27.82 -7.15 17.16
CA PRO A 710 -28.18 -5.74 17.07
C PRO A 710 -29.57 -5.48 17.67
N GLN A 711 -29.70 -4.38 18.43
CA GLN A 711 -30.93 -3.98 19.14
C GLN A 711 -31.54 -2.69 18.60
N GLY A 712 -30.87 -2.01 17.68
CA GLY A 712 -31.36 -0.80 17.03
C GLY A 712 -30.24 0.20 16.77
N ILE A 713 -30.55 1.14 15.88
CA ILE A 713 -29.66 2.21 15.46
C ILE A 713 -30.34 3.55 15.77
N LEU A 714 -29.59 4.47 16.38
CA LEU A 714 -29.98 5.86 16.58
C LEU A 714 -29.08 6.75 15.73
N THR A 715 -29.67 7.69 14.99
CA THR A 715 -28.92 8.63 14.14
C THR A 715 -28.83 9.99 14.84
N ASN A 716 -27.68 10.64 14.73
CA ASN A 716 -27.52 12.00 15.24
C ASN A 716 -28.44 12.99 14.50
N THR A 717 -28.89 14.02 15.20
CA THR A 717 -29.70 15.10 14.64
C THR A 717 -28.90 16.10 13.80
N VAL A 718 -27.61 16.25 14.09
CA VAL A 718 -26.64 17.05 13.33
C VAL A 718 -25.26 16.39 13.37
N PHE A 719 -24.44 16.65 12.36
CA PHE A 719 -23.08 16.14 12.28
C PHE A 719 -22.18 16.82 13.32
N ALA A 720 -21.54 16.06 14.21
CA ALA A 720 -20.56 16.60 15.16
C ALA A 720 -19.28 16.99 14.44
N ARG A 721 -18.90 18.27 14.52
CA ARG A 721 -17.67 18.82 13.93
C ARG A 721 -16.67 19.22 15.00
N THR A 722 -17.17 19.71 16.13
CA THR A 722 -16.36 20.29 17.18
C THR A 722 -16.12 19.26 18.27
N ARG A 723 -14.86 18.87 18.48
CA ARG A 723 -14.47 18.05 19.63
C ARG A 723 -14.71 18.83 20.91
N TYR A 724 -15.35 18.18 21.88
CA TYR A 724 -15.47 18.72 23.21
C TYR A 724 -14.55 17.96 24.17
N PRO A 725 -13.68 18.65 24.94
CA PRO A 725 -12.70 17.99 25.79
C PRO A 725 -13.36 17.46 27.08
N ASN A 726 -14.18 16.42 26.95
CA ASN A 726 -14.51 15.57 28.09
C ASN A 726 -13.36 14.61 28.31
N PHE A 727 -12.59 14.84 29.36
CA PHE A 727 -11.36 14.09 29.59
C PHE A 727 -11.61 12.64 30.02
N ASP A 728 -12.71 12.36 30.71
CA ASP A 728 -12.86 11.09 31.43
C ASP A 728 -13.81 10.14 30.71
N PHE A 729 -13.39 8.88 30.52
CA PHE A 729 -14.30 7.77 30.27
C PHE A 729 -14.76 7.20 31.61
N GLN A 730 -16.07 7.01 31.80
CA GLN A 730 -16.69 6.63 33.06
C GLN A 730 -17.40 5.27 32.92
N LEU A 731 -17.33 4.46 33.96
CA LEU A 731 -17.95 3.13 34.03
C LEU A 731 -18.75 2.96 35.32
N GLY A 732 -19.93 2.35 35.21
CA GLY A 732 -20.79 1.92 36.32
C GLY A 732 -21.51 3.01 37.12
N GLY A 733 -21.03 4.24 37.03
CA GLY A 733 -21.61 5.42 37.66
C GLY A 733 -21.01 6.72 37.10
N ARG A 734 -21.66 7.84 37.38
CA ARG A 734 -21.18 9.17 36.96
C ARG A 734 -20.20 9.76 37.98
N VAL A 735 -19.17 10.48 37.51
CA VAL A 735 -18.13 11.13 38.35
C VAL A 735 -18.49 12.55 38.78
N SER A 736 -19.38 13.23 38.05
CA SER A 736 -19.71 14.65 38.28
C SER A 736 -21.04 14.88 39.00
N GLY A 737 -20.94 15.31 40.26
CA GLY A 737 -21.71 16.39 40.92
C GLY A 737 -23.15 16.64 40.47
N GLY A 738 -24.04 15.74 40.85
CA GLY A 738 -25.48 15.97 41.00
C GLY A 738 -25.99 14.94 42.00
N ILE A 739 -27.10 15.21 42.69
CA ILE A 739 -27.68 14.36 43.76
C ILE A 739 -28.29 13.04 43.19
N GLY A 740 -27.71 12.52 42.11
CA GLY A 740 -28.16 11.38 41.33
C GLY A 740 -27.55 10.09 41.86
N LYS A 741 -28.41 9.19 42.33
CA LYS A 741 -28.03 7.87 42.83
C LYS A 741 -27.90 6.90 41.64
N ASP A 742 -26.98 7.24 40.74
CA ASP A 742 -26.95 6.74 39.37
C ASP A 742 -26.09 5.48 39.19
N ALA A 743 -25.48 4.98 40.27
CA ALA A 743 -24.68 3.76 40.22
C ALA A 743 -25.55 2.55 39.88
N THR A 744 -25.14 1.81 38.85
CA THR A 744 -25.87 0.62 38.41
C THR A 744 -25.70 -0.52 39.41
N PRO A 745 -26.78 -1.12 39.94
CA PRO A 745 -26.72 -2.31 40.80
C PRO A 745 -26.36 -3.54 39.97
N ALA A 746 -25.10 -3.63 39.52
CA ALA A 746 -24.61 -4.66 38.63
C ALA A 746 -23.15 -5.05 38.89
N CYS A 747 -22.82 -6.28 38.47
CA CYS A 747 -21.43 -6.69 38.25
C CYS A 747 -20.98 -6.25 36.86
N PHE A 748 -19.72 -5.82 36.75
CA PHE A 748 -19.05 -5.47 35.50
C PHE A 748 -17.78 -6.30 35.37
N ASP A 749 -17.53 -6.82 34.18
CA ASP A 749 -16.38 -7.67 33.86
C ASP A 749 -15.93 -7.41 32.41
N SER A 750 -14.63 -7.48 32.14
CA SER A 750 -14.06 -7.51 30.79
C SER A 750 -14.51 -6.36 29.88
N TRP A 751 -14.25 -5.12 30.29
CA TRP A 751 -14.62 -3.93 29.54
C TRP A 751 -13.51 -3.50 28.58
N ARG A 752 -13.90 -3.13 27.35
CA ARG A 752 -13.04 -2.77 26.24
C ARG A 752 -13.47 -1.46 25.60
N VAL A 753 -12.49 -0.66 25.19
CA VAL A 753 -12.68 0.52 24.35
C VAL A 753 -11.81 0.38 23.11
N VAL A 754 -12.39 0.63 21.93
CA VAL A 754 -11.73 0.53 20.63
C VAL A 754 -11.92 1.83 19.85
N ASP A 755 -10.89 2.28 19.13
CA ASP A 755 -10.88 3.56 18.40
C ASP A 755 -11.52 3.51 16.99
N GLN A 756 -12.40 2.53 16.75
CA GLN A 756 -13.11 2.29 15.50
C GLN A 756 -14.48 1.65 15.77
N PRO A 757 -15.44 1.77 14.83
CA PRO A 757 -16.68 1.01 14.90
C PRO A 757 -16.40 -0.47 14.59
N LEU A 758 -16.91 -1.36 15.41
CA LEU A 758 -16.76 -2.81 15.25
C LEU A 758 -18.00 -3.43 14.61
N THR A 759 -17.79 -4.45 13.78
CA THR A 759 -18.87 -5.33 13.30
C THR A 759 -19.19 -6.40 14.35
N ALA A 760 -20.37 -7.02 14.27
CA ALA A 760 -20.85 -7.99 15.26
C ALA A 760 -19.88 -9.17 15.50
N ASP A 761 -19.22 -9.65 14.45
CA ASP A 761 -18.20 -10.71 14.48
C ASP A 761 -16.87 -10.30 15.12
N GLN A 762 -16.65 -9.00 15.35
CA GLN A 762 -15.45 -8.46 16.00
C GLN A 762 -15.66 -8.16 17.50
N LEU A 763 -16.90 -8.25 17.99
CA LEU A 763 -17.25 -8.01 19.39
C LEU A 763 -16.76 -9.13 20.31
N LEU A 764 -16.53 -8.82 21.59
CA LEU A 764 -16.06 -9.78 22.61
C LEU A 764 -16.93 -11.06 22.67
N ASN A 765 -18.23 -10.96 22.34
CA ASN A 765 -19.19 -12.06 22.41
C ASN A 765 -18.97 -13.17 21.37
N HIS A 766 -18.43 -12.88 20.18
CA HIS A 766 -18.30 -13.86 19.09
C HIS A 766 -16.90 -14.48 18.99
N GLY A 767 -15.97 -14.06 19.86
CA GLY A 767 -14.58 -14.49 19.87
C GLY A 767 -13.67 -13.64 18.98
N PHE A 768 -12.36 -13.86 19.09
CA PHE A 768 -11.34 -13.04 18.42
C PHE A 768 -10.69 -13.78 17.25
N PRO A 769 -10.63 -13.22 16.04
CA PRO A 769 -9.63 -13.69 15.08
C PRO A 769 -8.22 -13.63 15.71
N ARG A 770 -7.32 -14.56 15.36
CA ARG A 770 -5.93 -14.55 15.84
C ARG A 770 -5.31 -13.15 15.70
N GLY A 771 -4.83 -12.56 16.79
CA GLY A 771 -4.18 -11.24 16.82
C GLY A 771 -5.10 -10.02 16.96
N THR A 772 -6.38 -10.20 17.29
CA THR A 772 -7.36 -9.08 17.39
C THR A 772 -7.37 -8.38 18.75
N LEU A 773 -6.90 -9.05 19.81
CA LEU A 773 -6.41 -8.37 21.02
C LEU A 773 -4.89 -8.34 20.96
N ILE A 774 -4.35 -7.19 21.32
CA ILE A 774 -2.94 -6.82 21.19
C ILE A 774 -2.04 -7.91 21.79
N ARG A 775 -1.04 -8.37 21.01
CA ARG A 775 0.17 -8.98 21.55
C ARG A 775 0.96 -7.90 22.27
N ILE A 776 1.26 -8.10 23.55
CA ILE A 776 2.26 -7.26 24.21
C ILE A 776 3.57 -7.43 23.43
N LYS A 777 4.12 -6.34 22.89
CA LYS A 777 5.50 -6.32 22.37
C LYS A 777 6.47 -6.16 23.53
#